data_AF-A0A2M7A7U6-F1
#
_entry.id   AF-A0A2M7A7U6-F1
#
_cell.length_a   1.000
_cell.length_b   1.000
_cell.length_c   1.000
_cell.angle_alpha   90.00
_cell.angle_beta   90.00
_cell.angle_gamma   90.00
#
_symmetry.space_group_name_H-M   'P 1'
#
loop_
_entity.id
_entity.type
_entity.pdbx_description
1 polymer ?
#
loop_
_entity_poly.entity_id
_entity_poly.type
_entity_poly.pdbx_seq_one_letter_code
_entity_poly.pdbx_strand_id
1 'polypeptide(L)'
;MNRTLSILTLASLIGATFVLRNLAADTAAAPLGIPLKPDPPPAIDGDLGEWGNVPNALDLNTKEQVVWGEGKWTSPNDLRAIVWLAWRNEYLFLAADVTDDKFQQTQRGTSLWKGDHIELFIDATPDTDSERKPFGKGQFQFGFSPGNFQHTGDKLLDLPPEAVIFRPTEMKTDGILTAATRTESGYALEAAIPWSLLGVEGALATALGIEVGVSDTDGDESVQESMMTIRTDRWEITRNRLVPAVLSPTTGEAPPIVRGIGVFESIEVKPDEKKQIPFESPKVPAGKVAVFSLKARLAHPKPAGYTPSMRLTLNGTILDAKRLVNKKPTETRVDGAAKNMAAGDLFYIDYSPDFDAPDKSESYALRHGKVCQFDLNITDLLAAKDNVLVIENAIGHGMTKTLHVGEGKLEFRAPVVEEKKRPAPTGSLPMRMPSGAKIGFTVEKRADNDFAITVSPTASKGGMVRFAIDSRFSTPEPKWQKGSNDYFKLERKIEKQAEAVIVRDTFTNLTNENLPLMQRHRVALGAAGKSWDKVWLGGLSSASGTGTVSKPENPSSYGVSGKAGIGVLPLDDVFQVHSTNFSDGDAIGLADHNFVLKPKATHTAEWVVVPTDLSGCAIEDPVGISKGITDEPYFSFVNAARRVRNVNFPVVGPFAFLRSDPRLTGRWSDEQLVNFVTFKSARYLSTSIGYPSYKGHAAHGTAFQAIDHSIRRDHILRLRKLAPDAEHQVYFHCYIDVSDGAEEKYADARVLKSDGTQADYGQPYYRIFFPTEDNSYGPQIRKNVDLILGKEIGADGVYWDEMEYSAYQYHYGEPWDGVSADIDPKTMKISRLKSSVTLITQPWRIALAKEIMAKGSLIANGQPHTRSMASLRFSRFVETGSISNCARAQLYSPIALGDHLTERSELDAYLNMLRALDYGCVYHWYNDMTVIPTHHTLTKYMFPVTPIELHEGYIIGEERILTNRSGVFGWNDGSGHEVHVFDAEGREVDATNISSHARTTTRGGKTATEIRIAEDWSAAIVRKKQR
;
A
#
# COMPACT_ATOMS: atom_id res chain seq x y z
N MET A 1 -21.52 -4.08 -74.75
CA MET A 1 -22.16 -4.90 -73.70
C MET A 1 -21.96 -4.19 -72.37
N ASN A 2 -23.00 -4.09 -71.54
CA ASN A 2 -23.12 -3.07 -70.49
C ASN A 2 -23.23 -3.63 -69.05
N ARG A 3 -22.41 -3.07 -68.14
CA ARG A 3 -22.77 -2.44 -66.85
C ARG A 3 -23.68 -3.15 -65.79
N THR A 4 -23.09 -3.32 -64.59
CA THR A 4 -23.58 -2.99 -63.22
C THR A 4 -24.66 -3.80 -62.44
N LEU A 5 -24.27 -4.13 -61.18
CA LEU A 5 -24.95 -4.07 -59.86
C LEU A 5 -26.07 -5.04 -59.39
N SER A 6 -25.92 -5.47 -58.12
CA SER A 6 -26.94 -5.58 -57.04
C SER A 6 -27.64 -6.91 -56.66
N ILE A 7 -27.46 -7.27 -55.36
CA ILE A 7 -28.52 -7.53 -54.32
C ILE A 7 -29.02 -8.98 -53.97
N LEU A 8 -28.69 -9.37 -52.70
CA LEU A 8 -29.44 -10.08 -51.63
C LEU A 8 -29.66 -11.62 -51.48
N THR A 9 -29.43 -12.05 -50.22
CA THR A 9 -30.09 -13.08 -49.36
C THR A 9 -30.16 -14.58 -49.71
N LEU A 10 -29.69 -15.40 -48.75
CA LEU A 10 -30.59 -16.21 -47.91
C LEU A 10 -30.00 -16.41 -46.50
N ALA A 11 -30.84 -16.62 -45.48
CA ALA A 11 -30.47 -16.71 -44.07
C ALA A 11 -30.75 -18.09 -43.46
N SER A 12 -30.02 -18.45 -42.39
CA SER A 12 -30.25 -19.66 -41.59
C SER A 12 -30.71 -19.27 -40.19
N LEU A 13 -31.86 -19.82 -39.75
CA LEU A 13 -32.60 -19.40 -38.57
C LEU A 13 -32.48 -20.45 -37.45
N ILE A 14 -31.88 -20.12 -36.30
CA ILE A 14 -32.10 -20.82 -35.03
C ILE A 14 -32.28 -19.76 -33.95
N GLY A 15 -33.54 -19.55 -33.53
CA GLY A 15 -33.86 -18.64 -32.43
C GLY A 15 -33.73 -19.33 -31.08
N ALA A 16 -33.01 -18.71 -30.14
CA ALA A 16 -33.03 -19.08 -28.73
C ALA A 16 -34.04 -18.16 -28.00
N THR A 17 -35.20 -18.72 -27.65
CA THR A 17 -36.28 -17.99 -26.98
C THR A 17 -35.95 -17.77 -25.51
N PHE A 18 -35.67 -16.54 -25.10
CA PHE A 18 -35.59 -16.20 -23.68
C PHE A 18 -36.99 -16.17 -23.06
N VAL A 19 -37.24 -17.02 -22.06
CA VAL A 19 -38.49 -17.04 -21.31
C VAL A 19 -38.34 -16.21 -20.04
N LEU A 20 -39.02 -15.06 -19.99
CA LEU A 20 -39.25 -14.32 -18.75
C LEU A 20 -40.09 -15.18 -17.79
N ARG A 21 -39.49 -15.60 -16.67
CA ARG A 21 -40.23 -16.15 -15.52
C ARG A 21 -40.37 -15.08 -14.46
N ASN A 22 -41.61 -14.73 -14.12
CA ASN A 22 -41.90 -14.08 -12.85
C ASN A 22 -41.67 -15.11 -11.73
N LEU A 23 -40.82 -14.78 -10.76
CA LEU A 23 -40.62 -15.57 -9.55
C LEU A 23 -41.61 -15.13 -8.46
N ALA A 24 -42.25 -16.10 -7.82
CA ALA A 24 -43.05 -15.89 -6.62
C ALA A 24 -42.16 -15.95 -5.38
N ALA A 25 -42.58 -15.33 -4.28
CA ALA A 25 -41.84 -15.31 -3.03
C ALA A 25 -41.83 -16.70 -2.36
N ASP A 26 -40.67 -17.09 -1.82
CA ASP A 26 -40.43 -18.37 -1.15
C ASP A 26 -40.57 -18.23 0.39
N THR A 27 -40.94 -19.29 1.10
CA THR A 27 -41.31 -19.22 2.53
C THR A 27 -40.13 -19.55 3.46
N ALA A 28 -39.71 -18.59 4.29
CA ALA A 28 -38.59 -18.73 5.24
C ALA A 28 -39.01 -19.23 6.64
N ALA A 29 -38.05 -19.76 7.40
CA ALA A 29 -38.25 -20.26 8.77
C ALA A 29 -38.49 -19.16 9.82
N ALA A 30 -39.05 -19.52 10.97
CA ALA A 30 -39.37 -18.60 12.06
C ALA A 30 -38.09 -18.06 12.77
N PRO A 31 -38.04 -16.77 13.15
CA PRO A 31 -36.86 -16.19 13.78
C PRO A 31 -36.61 -16.65 15.22
N LEU A 32 -35.34 -16.74 15.60
CA LEU A 32 -34.85 -17.04 16.95
C LEU A 32 -35.07 -15.86 17.91
N GLY A 33 -35.81 -16.08 18.99
CA GLY A 33 -36.02 -15.04 20.01
C GLY A 33 -34.85 -14.96 20.99
N ILE A 34 -34.19 -13.81 21.08
CA ILE A 34 -33.17 -13.50 22.10
C ILE A 34 -33.88 -12.91 23.33
N PRO A 35 -33.90 -13.59 24.49
CA PRO A 35 -34.72 -13.19 25.63
C PRO A 35 -34.19 -11.99 26.42
N LEU A 36 -35.10 -11.24 27.02
CA LEU A 36 -34.80 -10.18 27.99
C LEU A 36 -34.37 -10.79 29.34
N LYS A 37 -33.13 -10.55 29.79
CA LYS A 37 -32.62 -11.00 31.11
C LYS A 37 -33.15 -10.09 32.23
N PRO A 38 -33.92 -10.61 33.21
CA PRO A 38 -34.41 -9.83 34.35
C PRO A 38 -33.29 -9.33 35.27
N ASP A 39 -33.62 -8.42 36.19
CA ASP A 39 -32.70 -7.95 37.23
C ASP A 39 -32.32 -9.05 38.24
N PRO A 40 -31.05 -9.10 38.71
CA PRO A 40 -29.93 -8.24 38.30
C PRO A 40 -29.36 -8.56 36.90
N PRO A 41 -28.72 -7.59 36.22
CA PRO A 41 -28.02 -7.85 34.96
C PRO A 41 -26.84 -8.80 35.18
N PRO A 42 -26.37 -9.52 34.14
CA PRO A 42 -25.22 -10.39 34.29
C PRO A 42 -23.96 -9.66 34.77
N ALA A 43 -23.23 -10.29 35.67
CA ALA A 43 -21.81 -9.98 35.85
C ALA A 43 -21.04 -10.31 34.55
N ILE A 44 -19.84 -9.75 34.42
CA ILE A 44 -18.89 -10.13 33.35
C ILE A 44 -17.58 -10.42 34.07
N ASP A 45 -17.51 -11.60 34.68
CA ASP A 45 -16.38 -12.06 35.49
C ASP A 45 -15.96 -13.51 35.17
N GLY A 46 -16.72 -14.22 34.33
CA GLY A 46 -16.45 -15.58 33.88
C GLY A 46 -17.11 -16.66 34.74
N ASP A 47 -18.05 -16.32 35.63
CA ASP A 47 -18.90 -17.28 36.36
C ASP A 47 -20.28 -17.44 35.71
N LEU A 48 -20.55 -18.62 35.16
CA LEU A 48 -21.79 -18.91 34.43
C LEU A 48 -23.00 -19.22 35.33
N GLY A 49 -22.86 -19.14 36.66
CA GLY A 49 -23.87 -19.57 37.63
C GLY A 49 -25.26 -18.93 37.47
N GLU A 50 -25.36 -17.74 36.89
CA GLU A 50 -26.64 -17.05 36.66
C GLU A 50 -27.30 -17.32 35.29
N TRP A 51 -26.59 -17.98 34.37
CA TRP A 51 -27.02 -18.18 32.99
C TRP A 51 -27.90 -19.41 32.78
N GLY A 52 -27.82 -20.42 33.67
CA GLY A 52 -28.51 -21.70 33.52
C GLY A 52 -30.05 -21.66 33.47
N ASN A 53 -30.68 -20.51 33.76
CA ASN A 53 -32.14 -20.30 33.64
C ASN A 53 -32.54 -19.44 32.42
N VAL A 54 -31.60 -18.99 31.59
CA VAL A 54 -31.90 -18.20 30.38
C VAL A 54 -32.41 -19.15 29.27
N PRO A 55 -33.62 -18.94 28.71
CA PRO A 55 -34.17 -19.81 27.67
C PRO A 55 -33.46 -19.63 26.33
N ASN A 56 -33.74 -20.53 25.38
CA ASN A 56 -33.16 -20.54 24.03
C ASN A 56 -31.62 -20.66 24.00
N ALA A 57 -31.03 -21.36 24.98
CA ALA A 57 -29.64 -21.76 24.96
C ALA A 57 -29.29 -22.59 23.71
N LEU A 58 -28.12 -22.34 23.14
CA LEU A 58 -27.62 -22.95 21.92
C LEU A 58 -26.64 -24.06 22.30
N ASP A 59 -27.06 -25.31 22.11
CA ASP A 59 -26.27 -26.51 22.41
C ASP A 59 -25.50 -26.96 21.16
N LEU A 60 -24.16 -26.80 21.19
CA LEU A 60 -23.23 -27.14 20.12
C LEU A 60 -22.45 -28.39 20.52
N ASN A 61 -22.99 -29.58 20.22
CA ASN A 61 -22.43 -30.85 20.66
C ASN A 61 -22.49 -32.00 19.63
N THR A 62 -23.02 -31.77 18.42
CA THR A 62 -23.13 -32.80 17.36
C THR A 62 -22.14 -32.58 16.22
N LYS A 63 -21.79 -33.67 15.53
CA LYS A 63 -20.82 -33.62 14.44
C LYS A 63 -21.30 -32.75 13.27
N GLU A 64 -22.60 -32.69 13.02
CA GLU A 64 -23.21 -31.89 11.95
C GLU A 64 -23.04 -30.39 12.17
N GLN A 65 -22.79 -29.96 13.41
CA GLN A 65 -22.50 -28.56 13.75
C GLN A 65 -21.04 -28.19 13.47
N VAL A 66 -20.14 -29.16 13.24
CA VAL A 66 -18.73 -28.94 12.86
C VAL A 66 -18.63 -28.55 11.38
N VAL A 67 -18.76 -27.26 11.12
CA VAL A 67 -18.95 -26.70 9.77
C VAL A 67 -17.65 -26.24 9.10
N TRP A 68 -16.56 -26.25 9.86
CA TRP A 68 -15.18 -26.14 9.39
C TRP A 68 -14.34 -27.19 10.12
N GLY A 69 -13.37 -27.80 9.42
CA GLY A 69 -12.42 -28.72 10.07
C GLY A 69 -12.98 -30.08 10.50
N GLU A 70 -14.05 -30.59 9.88
CA GLU A 70 -14.72 -31.86 10.26
C GLU A 70 -13.79 -33.09 10.46
N GLY A 71 -12.63 -33.10 9.78
CA GLY A 71 -11.61 -34.17 9.94
C GLY A 71 -10.67 -34.00 11.15
N LYS A 72 -10.86 -32.96 11.97
CA LYS A 72 -10.13 -32.69 13.21
C LYS A 72 -10.97 -33.03 14.43
N TRP A 73 -12.24 -32.64 14.44
CA TRP A 73 -13.15 -32.94 15.54
C TRP A 73 -13.37 -34.44 15.74
N THR A 74 -13.10 -34.96 16.95
CA THR A 74 -13.22 -36.39 17.26
C THR A 74 -14.45 -36.76 18.09
N SER A 75 -14.87 -35.93 19.04
CA SER A 75 -15.98 -36.21 19.96
C SER A 75 -16.43 -34.98 20.76
N PRO A 76 -17.55 -35.01 21.51
CA PRO A 76 -17.93 -33.91 22.40
C PRO A 76 -16.98 -33.68 23.61
N ASN A 77 -15.93 -34.48 23.78
CA ASN A 77 -14.85 -34.21 24.74
C ASN A 77 -13.70 -33.40 24.11
N ASP A 78 -13.66 -33.35 22.77
CA ASP A 78 -12.67 -32.70 21.92
C ASP A 78 -13.05 -31.22 21.78
N LEU A 79 -14.26 -30.96 21.27
CA LEU A 79 -14.93 -29.67 21.37
C LEU A 79 -16.45 -29.84 21.57
N ARG A 80 -17.03 -29.05 22.48
CA ARG A 80 -18.46 -28.72 22.52
C ARG A 80 -18.67 -27.39 23.25
N ALA A 81 -19.82 -26.76 23.05
CA ALA A 81 -20.19 -25.57 23.80
C ALA A 81 -21.69 -25.47 24.10
N ILE A 82 -22.03 -24.85 25.23
CA ILE A 82 -23.38 -24.31 25.47
C ILE A 82 -23.26 -22.79 25.46
N VAL A 83 -24.01 -22.12 24.58
CA VAL A 83 -23.96 -20.65 24.43
C VAL A 83 -25.32 -20.03 24.73
N TRP A 84 -25.32 -19.00 25.56
CA TRP A 84 -26.49 -18.18 25.87
C TRP A 84 -26.36 -16.80 25.24
N LEU A 85 -27.48 -16.28 24.73
CA LEU A 85 -27.64 -14.90 24.31
C LEU A 85 -28.80 -14.29 25.07
N ALA A 86 -28.63 -13.07 25.56
CA ALA A 86 -29.70 -12.31 26.21
C ALA A 86 -29.54 -10.81 25.96
N TRP A 87 -30.61 -10.04 26.10
CA TRP A 87 -30.54 -8.59 26.00
C TRP A 87 -31.04 -7.89 27.26
N ARG A 88 -30.61 -6.63 27.42
CA ARG A 88 -31.26 -5.57 28.19
C ARG A 88 -31.15 -4.26 27.40
N ASN A 89 -31.68 -3.15 27.92
CA ASN A 89 -31.67 -1.86 27.22
C ASN A 89 -30.25 -1.32 26.95
N GLU A 90 -29.26 -1.76 27.73
CA GLU A 90 -27.88 -1.26 27.71
C GLU A 90 -26.96 -2.10 26.81
N TYR A 91 -27.09 -3.43 26.88
CA TYR A 91 -26.20 -4.39 26.20
C TYR A 91 -26.96 -5.57 25.56
N LEU A 92 -26.38 -6.11 24.50
CA LEU A 92 -26.51 -7.51 24.12
C LEU A 92 -25.43 -8.31 24.85
N PHE A 93 -25.80 -9.40 25.49
CA PHE A 93 -24.90 -10.25 26.26
C PHE A 93 -24.70 -11.61 25.58
N LEU A 94 -23.50 -12.15 25.72
CA LEU A 94 -23.11 -13.51 25.32
C LEU A 94 -22.42 -14.18 26.51
N ALA A 95 -22.73 -15.45 26.73
CA ALA A 95 -21.99 -16.30 27.65
C ALA A 95 -21.85 -17.71 27.09
N ALA A 96 -20.74 -18.40 27.39
CA ALA A 96 -20.45 -19.72 26.87
C ALA A 96 -19.68 -20.59 27.86
N ASP A 97 -20.11 -21.84 28.01
CA ASP A 97 -19.36 -22.94 28.63
C ASP A 97 -18.76 -23.79 27.50
N VAL A 98 -17.42 -23.84 27.42
CA VAL A 98 -16.69 -24.56 26.35
C VAL A 98 -15.90 -25.72 26.95
N THR A 99 -16.14 -26.92 26.42
CA THR A 99 -15.30 -28.10 26.66
C THR A 99 -14.30 -28.23 25.53
N ASP A 100 -13.03 -28.41 25.87
CA ASP A 100 -11.86 -28.36 24.99
C ASP A 100 -10.71 -29.13 25.66
N ASP A 101 -10.14 -30.16 24.99
CA ASP A 101 -9.12 -31.02 25.57
C ASP A 101 -7.68 -30.50 25.47
N LYS A 102 -7.35 -29.60 24.52
CA LYS A 102 -5.99 -29.03 24.35
C LYS A 102 -5.94 -27.55 23.93
N PHE A 103 -6.76 -26.73 24.58
CA PHE A 103 -6.70 -25.27 24.57
C PHE A 103 -5.32 -24.66 24.23
N GLN A 104 -5.27 -23.97 23.10
CA GLN A 104 -4.16 -23.16 22.62
C GLN A 104 -4.61 -21.84 21.96
N GLN A 105 -4.41 -20.74 22.69
CA GLN A 105 -4.49 -19.39 22.13
C GLN A 105 -3.12 -18.69 22.19
N THR A 106 -2.68 -18.14 21.06
CA THR A 106 -1.32 -17.57 20.89
C THR A 106 -1.30 -16.25 20.12
N GLN A 107 -2.46 -15.73 19.73
CA GLN A 107 -2.60 -14.60 18.82
C GLN A 107 -3.47 -13.49 19.41
N ARG A 108 -3.35 -12.28 18.84
CA ARG A 108 -4.04 -11.07 19.32
C ARG A 108 -4.80 -10.37 18.20
N GLY A 109 -5.76 -9.53 18.58
CA GLY A 109 -6.45 -8.62 17.69
C GLY A 109 -7.08 -9.36 16.52
N THR A 110 -6.93 -8.84 15.30
CA THR A 110 -7.45 -9.48 14.08
C THR A 110 -6.83 -10.85 13.75
N SER A 111 -5.83 -11.33 14.51
CA SER A 111 -5.30 -12.69 14.41
C SER A 111 -5.81 -13.67 15.48
N LEU A 112 -6.65 -13.27 16.46
CA LEU A 112 -7.10 -14.16 17.55
C LEU A 112 -7.79 -15.44 17.04
N TRP A 113 -8.35 -15.41 15.82
CA TRP A 113 -9.11 -16.51 15.24
C TRP A 113 -8.29 -17.79 14.98
N LYS A 114 -6.96 -17.71 15.13
CA LYS A 114 -5.97 -18.77 14.92
C LYS A 114 -5.65 -19.58 16.21
N GLY A 115 -6.54 -19.51 17.17
CA GLY A 115 -6.50 -20.22 18.45
C GLY A 115 -7.93 -20.28 18.99
N ASP A 116 -8.15 -20.86 20.18
CA ASP A 116 -9.51 -21.02 20.69
C ASP A 116 -10.15 -19.68 21.00
N HIS A 117 -11.40 -19.55 20.54
CA HIS A 117 -12.19 -18.34 20.66
C HIS A 117 -13.66 -18.61 20.30
N ILE A 118 -14.51 -17.66 20.68
CA ILE A 118 -15.92 -17.61 20.30
C ILE A 118 -16.11 -16.46 19.32
N GLU A 119 -16.89 -16.68 18.27
CA GLU A 119 -17.34 -15.65 17.34
C GLU A 119 -18.84 -15.41 17.48
N LEU A 120 -19.26 -14.14 17.56
CA LEU A 120 -20.66 -13.73 17.44
C LEU A 120 -20.83 -12.87 16.18
N PHE A 121 -21.71 -13.32 15.30
CA PHE A 121 -22.07 -12.62 14.09
C PHE A 121 -23.45 -11.99 14.28
N ILE A 122 -23.58 -10.72 13.90
CA ILE A 122 -24.83 -9.96 14.06
C ILE A 122 -25.13 -9.20 12.76
N ASP A 123 -26.38 -9.18 12.34
CA ASP A 123 -26.95 -8.15 11.48
C ASP A 123 -27.92 -7.31 12.30
N ALA A 124 -27.54 -6.07 12.61
CA ALA A 124 -28.38 -5.10 13.30
C ALA A 124 -29.38 -4.38 12.37
N THR A 125 -29.29 -4.60 11.05
CA THR A 125 -30.15 -3.97 10.05
C THR A 125 -30.61 -4.97 8.98
N PRO A 126 -31.27 -6.10 9.34
CA PRO A 126 -31.63 -7.19 8.41
C PRO A 126 -32.41 -6.72 7.18
N ASP A 127 -33.23 -5.68 7.32
CA ASP A 127 -33.96 -5.12 6.18
C ASP A 127 -33.06 -4.39 5.17
N THR A 128 -31.93 -3.82 5.59
CA THR A 128 -31.18 -2.88 4.76
C THR A 128 -30.23 -3.60 3.78
N ASP A 129 -30.43 -3.32 2.49
CA ASP A 129 -29.71 -3.98 1.38
C ASP A 129 -29.91 -5.51 1.44
N SER A 130 -31.17 -5.98 1.51
CA SER A 130 -31.59 -7.38 1.78
C SER A 130 -30.79 -8.45 1.01
N GLU A 131 -30.57 -8.25 -0.29
CA GLU A 131 -29.89 -9.21 -1.17
C GLU A 131 -28.38 -9.31 -0.95
N ARG A 132 -27.81 -8.42 -0.13
CA ARG A 132 -26.38 -8.37 0.20
C ARG A 132 -25.97 -9.60 1.00
N LYS A 133 -25.54 -10.64 0.30
CA LYS A 133 -24.97 -11.85 0.91
C LYS A 133 -23.75 -11.58 1.82
N PRO A 134 -22.88 -10.58 1.60
CA PRO A 134 -21.71 -10.36 2.48
C PRO A 134 -21.93 -9.31 3.58
N PHE A 135 -21.19 -9.43 4.68
CA PHE A 135 -21.29 -8.47 5.80
C PHE A 135 -20.79 -7.08 5.37
N GLY A 136 -21.55 -6.03 5.73
CA GLY A 136 -21.20 -4.62 5.49
C GLY A 136 -21.78 -3.71 6.55
N LYS A 137 -22.18 -2.49 6.18
CA LYS A 137 -22.79 -1.54 7.13
C LYS A 137 -24.02 -2.18 7.81
N GLY A 138 -24.01 -2.17 9.15
CA GLY A 138 -25.03 -2.77 9.99
C GLY A 138 -24.85 -4.26 10.26
N GLN A 139 -23.81 -4.92 9.72
CA GLN A 139 -23.41 -6.27 10.11
C GLN A 139 -22.06 -6.26 10.80
N PHE A 140 -21.96 -7.09 11.83
CA PHE A 140 -20.87 -7.15 12.78
C PHE A 140 -20.39 -8.58 12.95
N GLN A 141 -19.08 -8.73 13.13
CA GLN A 141 -18.41 -9.99 13.44
C GLN A 141 -17.51 -9.68 14.64
N PHE A 142 -17.88 -10.21 15.80
CA PHE A 142 -17.12 -10.07 17.03
C PHE A 142 -16.39 -11.39 17.29
N GLY A 143 -15.11 -11.32 17.67
CA GLY A 143 -14.37 -12.43 18.24
C GLY A 143 -14.10 -12.16 19.71
N PHE A 144 -14.21 -13.19 20.55
CA PHE A 144 -13.95 -13.15 21.98
C PHE A 144 -12.90 -14.21 22.32
N SER A 145 -11.71 -13.75 22.69
CA SER A 145 -10.65 -14.60 23.21
C SER A 145 -10.83 -14.78 24.71
N PRO A 146 -10.68 -16.00 25.26
CA PRO A 146 -10.47 -16.21 26.68
C PRO A 146 -9.06 -15.82 27.15
N GLY A 147 -8.23 -15.25 26.27
CA GLY A 147 -6.80 -15.05 26.51
C GLY A 147 -6.04 -16.35 26.27
N ASN A 148 -4.87 -16.53 26.89
CA ASN A 148 -4.13 -17.80 26.87
C ASN A 148 -3.87 -18.39 28.27
N PHE A 149 -4.44 -17.77 29.31
CA PHE A 149 -4.23 -18.10 30.72
C PHE A 149 -2.75 -18.17 31.16
N GLN A 150 -1.83 -17.54 30.40
CA GLN A 150 -0.42 -17.42 30.78
C GLN A 150 -0.16 -16.15 31.60
N HIS A 151 0.77 -16.28 32.54
CA HIS A 151 1.14 -15.23 33.50
C HIS A 151 2.68 -15.14 33.63
N THR A 152 3.37 -15.05 32.49
CA THR A 152 4.85 -15.00 32.37
C THR A 152 5.45 -13.63 32.68
N GLY A 153 4.68 -12.55 32.51
CA GLY A 153 5.08 -11.15 32.64
C GLY A 153 5.47 -10.45 31.33
N ASP A 154 5.56 -11.15 30.18
CA ASP A 154 5.84 -10.52 28.88
C ASP A 154 4.54 -10.25 28.11
N LYS A 155 4.26 -8.97 27.80
CA LYS A 155 3.07 -8.58 27.03
C LYS A 155 3.04 -9.09 25.58
N LEU A 156 4.16 -9.56 25.03
CA LEU A 156 4.17 -10.24 23.73
C LEU A 156 3.77 -11.73 23.83
N LEU A 157 3.64 -12.28 25.05
CA LEU A 157 3.33 -13.69 25.31
C LEU A 157 2.06 -13.89 26.17
N ASP A 158 1.81 -13.04 27.17
CA ASP A 158 0.67 -13.13 28.09
C ASP A 158 -0.59 -12.50 27.48
N LEU A 159 -1.56 -13.32 27.07
CA LEU A 159 -2.78 -12.87 26.41
C LEU A 159 -3.91 -12.85 27.45
N PRO A 160 -4.44 -11.68 27.86
CA PRO A 160 -5.66 -11.61 28.67
C PRO A 160 -6.90 -11.87 27.79
N PRO A 161 -8.08 -12.09 28.37
CA PRO A 161 -9.34 -12.07 27.62
C PRO A 161 -9.48 -10.77 26.84
N GLU A 162 -9.85 -10.86 25.56
CA GLU A 162 -10.00 -9.69 24.68
C GLU A 162 -11.16 -9.88 23.69
N ALA A 163 -11.94 -8.83 23.48
CA ALA A 163 -12.89 -8.73 22.38
C ALA A 163 -12.23 -8.03 21.18
N VAL A 164 -12.62 -8.45 19.97
CA VAL A 164 -12.16 -7.88 18.70
C VAL A 164 -13.33 -7.73 17.74
N ILE A 165 -13.41 -6.61 17.05
CA ILE A 165 -14.38 -6.38 15.98
C ILE A 165 -13.73 -6.76 14.65
N PHE A 166 -13.88 -8.01 14.24
CA PHE A 166 -13.46 -8.47 12.92
C PHE A 166 -14.26 -7.79 11.79
N ARG A 167 -15.49 -7.34 12.06
CA ARG A 167 -16.31 -6.47 11.18
C ARG A 167 -17.23 -5.57 12.00
N PRO A 168 -17.38 -4.28 11.65
CA PRO A 168 -16.53 -3.50 10.75
C PRO A 168 -15.14 -3.23 11.39
N THR A 169 -14.06 -3.46 10.64
CA THR A 169 -12.66 -3.42 11.12
C THR A 169 -12.19 -2.04 11.63
N GLU A 170 -12.86 -0.98 11.19
CA GLU A 170 -12.60 0.41 11.55
C GLU A 170 -13.24 0.83 12.89
N MET A 171 -14.05 -0.05 13.49
CA MET A 171 -14.73 0.20 14.76
C MET A 171 -13.90 -0.28 15.94
N LYS A 172 -13.87 0.54 17.00
CA LYS A 172 -13.20 0.20 18.26
C LYS A 172 -14.11 -0.61 19.16
N THR A 173 -13.52 -1.44 20.01
CA THR A 173 -14.18 -2.24 21.06
C THR A 173 -14.61 -1.41 22.27
N ASP A 174 -14.76 -0.09 22.11
CA ASP A 174 -15.03 0.86 23.19
C ASP A 174 -16.35 0.51 23.91
N GLY A 175 -16.25 0.13 25.19
CA GLY A 175 -17.39 -0.25 26.02
C GLY A 175 -17.83 -1.72 25.91
N ILE A 176 -17.16 -2.55 25.10
CA ILE A 176 -17.34 -4.01 25.20
C ILE A 176 -16.68 -4.50 26.50
N LEU A 177 -17.38 -5.31 27.27
CA LEU A 177 -16.84 -6.04 28.42
C LEU A 177 -16.59 -7.49 28.03
N THR A 178 -15.51 -8.09 28.53
CA THR A 178 -15.21 -9.52 28.32
C THR A 178 -14.41 -10.06 29.50
N ALA A 179 -14.79 -11.24 29.99
CA ALA A 179 -14.08 -11.97 31.02
C ALA A 179 -14.09 -13.47 30.70
N ALA A 180 -13.08 -14.21 31.15
CA ALA A 180 -13.01 -15.64 30.98
C ALA A 180 -12.23 -16.32 32.11
N THR A 181 -12.68 -17.51 32.47
CA THR A 181 -12.11 -18.34 33.55
C THR A 181 -11.84 -19.74 33.02
N ARG A 182 -10.67 -20.31 33.35
CA ARG A 182 -10.33 -21.69 32.98
C ARG A 182 -11.15 -22.67 33.82
N THR A 183 -11.79 -23.65 33.18
CA THR A 183 -12.54 -24.73 33.86
C THR A 183 -11.73 -26.03 33.87
N GLU A 184 -12.19 -27.07 34.57
CA GLU A 184 -11.51 -28.39 34.60
C GLU A 184 -11.43 -29.06 33.21
N SER A 185 -12.30 -28.68 32.28
CA SER A 185 -12.47 -29.33 30.98
C SER A 185 -12.42 -28.37 29.78
N GLY A 186 -11.94 -27.13 29.96
CA GLY A 186 -11.94 -26.09 28.92
C GLY A 186 -11.95 -24.69 29.52
N TYR A 187 -12.92 -23.86 29.15
CA TYR A 187 -13.07 -22.49 29.66
C TYR A 187 -14.53 -21.99 29.66
N ALA A 188 -14.81 -21.06 30.56
CA ALA A 188 -16.01 -20.24 30.57
C ALA A 188 -15.68 -18.83 30.06
N LEU A 189 -16.56 -18.23 29.26
CA LEU A 189 -16.40 -16.86 28.75
C LEU A 189 -17.73 -16.08 28.81
N GLU A 190 -17.64 -14.81 29.18
CA GLU A 190 -18.76 -13.86 29.18
C GLU A 190 -18.38 -12.58 28.44
N ALA A 191 -19.35 -11.97 27.74
CA ALA A 191 -19.19 -10.69 27.07
C ALA A 191 -20.47 -9.85 27.06
N ALA A 192 -20.31 -8.52 27.08
CA ALA A 192 -21.40 -7.55 26.94
C ALA A 192 -21.07 -6.51 25.86
N ILE A 193 -21.95 -6.36 24.87
CA ILE A 193 -21.80 -5.50 23.69
C ILE A 193 -22.82 -4.35 23.77
N PRO A 194 -22.40 -3.07 23.90
CA PRO A 194 -23.34 -1.97 24.08
C PRO A 194 -24.10 -1.66 22.79
N TRP A 195 -25.42 -1.42 22.89
CA TRP A 195 -26.28 -1.18 21.71
C TRP A 195 -25.84 0.02 20.84
N SER A 196 -25.27 1.05 21.46
CA SER A 196 -24.70 2.20 20.77
C SER A 196 -23.60 1.84 19.77
N LEU A 197 -22.88 0.73 19.98
CA LEU A 197 -21.87 0.20 19.07
C LEU A 197 -22.49 -0.42 17.82
N LEU A 198 -23.63 -1.10 17.98
CA LEU A 198 -24.42 -1.69 16.89
C LEU A 198 -25.19 -0.65 16.08
N GLY A 199 -25.31 0.58 16.59
CA GLY A 199 -26.00 1.69 15.92
C GLY A 199 -27.52 1.56 15.90
N VAL A 200 -28.08 0.75 16.81
CA VAL A 200 -29.52 0.50 16.99
C VAL A 200 -29.87 0.54 18.48
N GLU A 201 -31.16 0.58 18.82
CA GLU A 201 -31.62 0.51 20.21
C GLU A 201 -32.08 -0.92 20.56
N GLY A 202 -31.65 -1.41 21.73
CA GLY A 202 -32.11 -2.68 22.30
C GLY A 202 -33.55 -2.54 22.78
N ALA A 203 -34.50 -2.93 21.93
CA ALA A 203 -35.93 -2.86 22.20
C ALA A 203 -36.65 -4.14 21.75
N LEU A 204 -37.77 -4.44 22.39
CA LEU A 204 -38.62 -5.57 22.03
C LEU A 204 -39.01 -5.50 20.54
N ALA A 205 -38.97 -6.64 19.85
CA ALA A 205 -39.21 -6.79 18.42
C ALA A 205 -38.16 -6.16 17.47
N THR A 206 -37.01 -5.66 17.97
CA THR A 206 -35.86 -5.32 17.11
C THR A 206 -35.34 -6.58 16.42
N ALA A 207 -35.54 -6.66 15.10
CA ALA A 207 -35.10 -7.79 14.29
C ALA A 207 -33.60 -7.73 14.01
N LEU A 208 -32.97 -8.90 14.04
CA LEU A 208 -31.56 -9.13 13.81
C LEU A 208 -31.37 -10.31 12.85
N GLY A 209 -30.14 -10.55 12.40
CA GLY A 209 -29.67 -11.87 12.02
C GLY A 209 -28.52 -12.26 12.93
N ILE A 210 -28.42 -13.52 13.38
CA ILE A 210 -27.29 -13.96 14.22
C ILE A 210 -26.71 -15.31 13.79
N GLU A 211 -25.45 -15.53 14.13
CA GLU A 211 -24.79 -16.84 14.09
C GLU A 211 -23.73 -16.85 15.20
N VAL A 212 -23.45 -18.02 15.76
CA VAL A 212 -22.40 -18.20 16.78
C VAL A 212 -21.43 -19.25 16.26
N GLY A 213 -20.12 -18.96 16.36
CA GLY A 213 -19.05 -19.92 16.13
C GLY A 213 -18.26 -20.18 17.41
N VAL A 214 -17.90 -21.43 17.67
CA VAL A 214 -16.94 -21.80 18.71
C VAL A 214 -15.82 -22.59 18.05
N SER A 215 -14.60 -22.11 18.21
CA SER A 215 -13.43 -22.56 17.45
C SER A 215 -12.42 -23.26 18.34
N ASP A 216 -11.69 -24.18 17.70
CA ASP A 216 -10.76 -25.13 18.32
C ASP A 216 -9.41 -25.13 17.59
N THR A 217 -8.32 -25.24 18.35
CA THR A 217 -6.93 -25.26 17.86
C THR A 217 -6.03 -26.11 18.78
N ASP A 218 -5.69 -27.31 18.32
CA ASP A 218 -4.95 -28.34 19.04
C ASP A 218 -3.41 -28.24 18.86
N GLY A 219 -2.97 -27.74 17.70
CA GLY A 219 -1.60 -27.88 17.21
C GLY A 219 -0.68 -26.67 17.43
N ASP A 220 0.63 -26.92 17.59
CA ASP A 220 1.71 -25.91 17.75
C ASP A 220 1.73 -24.78 16.69
N GLU A 221 1.10 -24.98 15.52
CA GLU A 221 0.92 -23.94 14.51
C GLU A 221 -0.39 -23.16 14.75
N SER A 222 -0.31 -21.84 14.88
CA SER A 222 -1.49 -20.98 15.09
C SER A 222 -2.42 -20.94 13.86
N VAL A 223 -3.35 -21.89 13.77
CA VAL A 223 -4.38 -21.98 12.72
C VAL A 223 -5.66 -22.61 13.28
N GLN A 224 -6.82 -22.07 12.93
CA GLN A 224 -8.12 -22.64 13.29
C GLN A 224 -8.27 -24.05 12.72
N GLU A 225 -8.34 -25.06 13.58
CA GLU A 225 -8.37 -26.47 13.17
C GLU A 225 -9.79 -26.98 12.96
N SER A 226 -10.72 -26.64 13.87
CA SER A 226 -12.16 -26.87 13.69
C SER A 226 -13.02 -25.70 14.19
N MET A 227 -14.30 -25.68 13.79
CA MET A 227 -15.29 -24.74 14.34
C MET A 227 -16.71 -25.30 14.27
N MET A 228 -17.44 -25.14 15.37
CA MET A 228 -18.85 -25.50 15.53
C MET A 228 -19.78 -24.27 15.47
N THR A 229 -20.94 -24.38 14.83
CA THR A 229 -21.94 -23.29 14.74
C THR A 229 -23.39 -23.76 14.89
N ILE A 230 -24.34 -22.83 15.06
CA ILE A 230 -25.78 -23.16 15.20
C ILE A 230 -26.29 -23.86 13.94
N ARG A 231 -25.91 -23.36 12.77
CA ARG A 231 -26.26 -23.99 11.48
C ARG A 231 -25.28 -25.09 11.11
N THR A 232 -25.78 -26.07 10.35
CA THR A 232 -25.04 -27.27 9.93
C THR A 232 -24.61 -27.25 8.46
N ASP A 233 -24.99 -26.23 7.68
CA ASP A 233 -24.39 -26.02 6.36
C ASP A 233 -22.92 -25.60 6.49
N ARG A 234 -22.10 -25.93 5.48
CA ARG A 234 -20.66 -25.63 5.44
C ARG A 234 -20.38 -24.15 5.78
N TRP A 235 -19.33 -23.89 6.55
CA TRP A 235 -19.02 -22.54 7.02
C TRP A 235 -18.75 -21.55 5.88
N GLU A 236 -19.50 -20.45 5.87
CA GLU A 236 -19.26 -19.26 5.08
C GLU A 236 -19.65 -18.00 5.88
N ILE A 237 -18.81 -16.97 5.90
CA ILE A 237 -19.14 -15.67 6.50
C ILE A 237 -20.03 -14.88 5.54
N THR A 238 -21.29 -15.33 5.45
CA THR A 238 -22.34 -14.78 4.60
C THR A 238 -23.54 -14.42 5.46
N ARG A 239 -24.10 -13.24 5.24
CA ARG A 239 -25.31 -12.71 5.85
C ARG A 239 -26.49 -13.65 5.65
N ASN A 240 -26.53 -14.40 4.54
CA ASN A 240 -27.56 -15.42 4.29
C ASN A 240 -27.41 -16.66 5.17
N ARG A 241 -26.26 -16.81 5.87
CA ARG A 241 -26.09 -17.80 6.92
C ARG A 241 -26.79 -17.36 8.20
N LEU A 242 -26.70 -16.08 8.55
CA LEU A 242 -27.31 -15.55 9.77
C LEU A 242 -28.76 -16.03 9.93
N VAL A 243 -29.01 -16.73 11.03
CA VAL A 243 -30.34 -17.15 11.44
C VAL A 243 -31.14 -15.88 11.72
N PRO A 244 -32.31 -15.67 11.10
CA PRO A 244 -33.20 -14.56 11.46
C PRO A 244 -33.46 -14.61 12.96
N ALA A 245 -33.31 -13.49 13.64
CA ALA A 245 -33.44 -13.39 15.09
C ALA A 245 -34.17 -12.11 15.48
N VAL A 246 -34.59 -12.03 16.73
CA VAL A 246 -35.33 -10.86 17.23
C VAL A 246 -35.29 -10.78 18.74
N LEU A 247 -35.21 -9.55 19.26
CA LEU A 247 -35.29 -9.32 20.70
C LEU A 247 -36.70 -9.62 21.21
N SER A 248 -36.80 -10.60 22.12
CA SER A 248 -38.05 -11.17 22.62
C SER A 248 -38.26 -10.85 24.10
N PRO A 249 -39.47 -11.10 24.66
CA PRO A 249 -39.68 -11.03 26.10
C PRO A 249 -38.82 -12.09 26.82
N THR A 250 -38.78 -12.07 28.15
CA THR A 250 -38.08 -13.09 28.97
C THR A 250 -38.51 -14.54 28.66
N THR A 251 -39.64 -14.75 27.97
CA THR A 251 -40.12 -16.06 27.51
C THR A 251 -39.48 -16.60 26.21
N GLY A 252 -38.93 -15.73 25.33
CA GLY A 252 -38.23 -16.19 24.12
C GLY A 252 -38.96 -16.15 22.75
N GLU A 253 -40.13 -15.52 22.60
CA GLU A 253 -41.00 -15.60 21.38
C GLU A 253 -40.88 -14.42 20.34
N ALA A 254 -41.27 -14.58 19.05
CA ALA A 254 -40.73 -13.80 17.88
C ALA A 254 -41.72 -13.21 16.77
N PRO A 255 -41.44 -12.06 16.06
CA PRO A 255 -42.19 -11.40 14.92
C PRO A 255 -41.43 -11.16 13.52
N PRO A 256 -41.98 -10.57 12.38
CA PRO A 256 -41.45 -10.69 10.94
C PRO A 256 -41.27 -9.42 9.97
N ILE A 257 -40.66 -9.54 8.73
CA ILE A 257 -40.30 -8.43 7.72
C ILE A 257 -40.04 -8.81 6.18
N VAL A 258 -39.77 -7.86 5.20
CA VAL A 258 -39.69 -8.02 3.66
C VAL A 258 -38.92 -6.93 2.78
N ARG A 259 -38.17 -7.24 1.64
CA ARG A 259 -37.68 -6.34 0.49
C ARG A 259 -37.23 -7.08 -0.87
N GLY A 260 -36.81 -6.39 -2.00
CA GLY A 260 -35.99 -6.92 -3.19
C GLY A 260 -36.24 -6.43 -4.70
N ILE A 261 -35.22 -6.29 -5.62
CA ILE A 261 -35.25 -6.03 -7.16
C ILE A 261 -33.87 -6.37 -7.92
N GLY A 262 -33.80 -6.74 -9.25
CA GLY A 262 -32.51 -6.99 -10.02
C GLY A 262 -32.49 -7.02 -11.61
N VAL A 263 -31.29 -7.16 -12.25
CA VAL A 263 -31.04 -7.21 -13.74
C VAL A 263 -30.41 -8.53 -14.22
N PHE A 264 -29.36 -9.03 -13.56
CA PHE A 264 -28.80 -10.39 -13.78
C PHE A 264 -28.11 -10.90 -12.51
N GLU A 265 -28.07 -12.21 -12.28
CA GLU A 265 -27.51 -12.79 -11.05
C GLU A 265 -25.99 -12.96 -11.07
N SER A 266 -25.43 -13.50 -12.17
CA SER A 266 -23.99 -13.62 -12.38
C SER A 266 -23.65 -13.91 -13.84
N ILE A 267 -22.44 -13.55 -14.27
CA ILE A 267 -21.92 -13.75 -15.62
C ILE A 267 -20.44 -14.10 -15.56
N GLU A 268 -20.03 -15.11 -16.32
CA GLU A 268 -18.61 -15.37 -16.62
C GLU A 268 -18.26 -14.86 -18.01
N VAL A 269 -17.12 -14.17 -18.12
CA VAL A 269 -16.59 -13.61 -19.37
C VAL A 269 -15.15 -14.09 -19.54
N LYS A 270 -14.93 -14.98 -20.51
CA LYS A 270 -13.59 -15.50 -20.83
C LYS A 270 -12.70 -14.39 -21.39
N PRO A 271 -11.36 -14.52 -21.36
CA PRO A 271 -10.46 -13.57 -22.04
C PRO A 271 -10.91 -13.31 -23.48
N ASP A 272 -10.89 -12.03 -23.88
CA ASP A 272 -11.34 -11.51 -25.19
C ASP A 272 -12.84 -11.71 -25.51
N GLU A 273 -13.65 -12.25 -24.59
CA GLU A 273 -15.09 -12.43 -24.78
C GLU A 273 -15.90 -11.15 -24.49
N LYS A 274 -17.03 -10.98 -25.18
CA LYS A 274 -18.04 -9.93 -24.92
C LYS A 274 -19.42 -10.55 -24.72
N LYS A 275 -20.13 -10.16 -23.65
CA LYS A 275 -21.52 -10.54 -23.37
C LYS A 275 -22.42 -9.33 -23.54
N GLN A 276 -23.56 -9.49 -24.22
CA GLN A 276 -24.60 -8.45 -24.36
C GLN A 276 -25.81 -8.84 -23.51
N ILE A 277 -26.33 -7.89 -22.74
CA ILE A 277 -27.38 -8.10 -21.74
C ILE A 277 -28.48 -7.06 -21.98
N PRO A 278 -29.61 -7.45 -22.60
CA PRO A 278 -30.76 -6.56 -22.75
C PRO A 278 -31.51 -6.43 -21.42
N PHE A 279 -31.99 -5.22 -21.07
CA PHE A 279 -32.85 -5.02 -19.90
C PHE A 279 -33.86 -3.87 -20.08
N GLU A 280 -35.00 -3.99 -19.39
CA GLU A 280 -35.97 -2.90 -19.25
C GLU A 280 -35.72 -2.10 -17.96
N SER A 281 -36.10 -0.83 -17.96
CA SER A 281 -36.02 0.05 -16.80
C SER A 281 -37.30 0.90 -16.72
N PRO A 282 -37.89 1.11 -15.55
CA PRO A 282 -38.86 2.19 -15.38
C PRO A 282 -38.17 3.54 -15.60
N LYS A 283 -38.97 4.58 -15.86
CA LYS A 283 -38.46 5.95 -15.96
C LYS A 283 -37.80 6.35 -14.62
N VAL A 284 -36.60 6.95 -14.69
CA VAL A 284 -35.89 7.48 -13.52
C VAL A 284 -36.82 8.43 -12.74
N PRO A 285 -37.10 8.18 -11.44
CA PRO A 285 -37.97 9.03 -10.65
C PRO A 285 -37.41 10.46 -10.52
N ALA A 286 -38.30 11.46 -10.42
CA ALA A 286 -37.87 12.84 -10.27
C ALA A 286 -37.02 13.04 -9.00
N GLY A 287 -35.88 13.73 -9.14
CA GLY A 287 -34.93 13.94 -8.04
C GLY A 287 -34.13 12.69 -7.62
N LYS A 288 -34.14 11.62 -8.43
CA LYS A 288 -33.29 10.44 -8.28
C LYS A 288 -32.29 10.31 -9.42
N VAL A 289 -31.23 9.57 -9.18
CA VAL A 289 -30.28 9.07 -10.19
C VAL A 289 -30.48 7.57 -10.36
N ALA A 290 -30.27 7.08 -11.58
CA ALA A 290 -30.20 5.67 -11.88
C ALA A 290 -28.76 5.19 -11.69
N VAL A 291 -28.58 4.29 -10.74
CA VAL A 291 -27.29 3.67 -10.43
C VAL A 291 -27.34 2.21 -10.85
N PHE A 292 -26.43 1.81 -11.73
CA PHE A 292 -26.19 0.41 -12.02
C PHE A 292 -25.07 -0.10 -11.12
N SER A 293 -25.39 -1.09 -10.30
CA SER A 293 -24.46 -1.73 -9.36
C SER A 293 -24.11 -3.12 -9.85
N LEU A 294 -22.82 -3.46 -9.82
CA LEU A 294 -22.31 -4.80 -10.09
C LEU A 294 -21.09 -5.11 -9.20
N LYS A 295 -20.76 -6.40 -9.08
CA LYS A 295 -19.48 -6.84 -8.51
C LYS A 295 -18.60 -7.50 -9.58
N ALA A 296 -17.28 -7.28 -9.58
CA ALA A 296 -16.37 -7.86 -10.55
C ALA A 296 -15.03 -8.33 -9.93
N ARG A 297 -14.55 -9.51 -10.34
CA ARG A 297 -13.25 -10.09 -9.92
C ARG A 297 -12.62 -10.96 -11.01
N LEU A 298 -11.32 -11.19 -10.92
CA LEU A 298 -10.59 -12.20 -11.69
C LEU A 298 -10.28 -13.41 -10.81
N ALA A 299 -10.51 -14.63 -11.31
CA ALA A 299 -10.35 -15.84 -10.51
C ALA A 299 -8.92 -16.09 -10.00
N HIS A 300 -8.75 -16.07 -8.68
CA HIS A 300 -7.47 -16.34 -8.02
C HIS A 300 -7.67 -16.94 -6.61
N PRO A 301 -6.81 -17.83 -6.09
CA PRO A 301 -7.03 -18.46 -4.78
C PRO A 301 -7.01 -17.53 -3.55
N LYS A 302 -6.44 -16.33 -3.68
CA LYS A 302 -6.34 -15.31 -2.62
C LYS A 302 -6.28 -13.90 -3.22
N PRO A 303 -6.60 -12.81 -2.48
CA PRO A 303 -6.28 -11.45 -2.88
C PRO A 303 -4.80 -11.32 -3.28
N ALA A 304 -4.52 -10.91 -4.52
CA ALA A 304 -3.18 -10.96 -5.09
C ALA A 304 -2.85 -9.80 -6.06
N GLY A 305 -3.46 -8.62 -5.82
CA GLY A 305 -3.34 -7.46 -6.69
C GLY A 305 -4.46 -7.35 -7.71
N TYR A 306 -4.25 -6.54 -8.74
CA TYR A 306 -5.27 -6.15 -9.71
C TYR A 306 -4.65 -5.87 -11.09
N THR A 307 -5.47 -5.91 -12.13
CA THR A 307 -5.07 -5.62 -13.53
C THR A 307 -6.23 -4.98 -14.28
N PRO A 308 -6.02 -4.13 -15.30
CA PRO A 308 -7.13 -3.64 -16.11
C PRO A 308 -7.69 -4.81 -16.95
N SER A 309 -9.01 -5.00 -16.92
CA SER A 309 -9.65 -6.17 -17.56
C SER A 309 -11.10 -5.90 -18.00
N MET A 310 -11.93 -5.29 -17.15
CA MET A 310 -13.34 -5.12 -17.47
C MET A 310 -13.58 -3.85 -18.28
N ARG A 311 -14.11 -3.98 -19.50
CA ARG A 311 -14.74 -2.87 -20.24
C ARG A 311 -16.25 -3.00 -20.11
N LEU A 312 -16.92 -1.86 -19.88
CA LEU A 312 -18.38 -1.75 -19.87
C LEU A 312 -18.85 -0.75 -20.92
N THR A 313 -19.86 -1.12 -21.69
CA THR A 313 -20.51 -0.24 -22.67
C THR A 313 -22.03 -0.31 -22.49
N LEU A 314 -22.69 0.82 -22.28
CA LEU A 314 -24.15 0.90 -22.23
C LEU A 314 -24.66 1.70 -23.42
N ASN A 315 -25.58 1.13 -24.20
CA ASN A 315 -26.22 1.79 -25.35
C ASN A 315 -25.21 2.43 -26.34
N GLY A 316 -24.06 1.75 -26.54
CA GLY A 316 -22.96 2.20 -27.40
C GLY A 316 -21.95 3.16 -26.77
N THR A 317 -22.18 3.65 -25.55
CA THR A 317 -21.25 4.51 -24.81
C THR A 317 -20.42 3.72 -23.80
N ILE A 318 -19.09 3.85 -23.88
CA ILE A 318 -18.15 3.25 -22.93
C ILE A 318 -18.27 3.96 -21.57
N LEU A 319 -18.24 3.18 -20.48
CA LEU A 319 -18.26 3.71 -19.11
C LEU A 319 -16.83 3.80 -18.56
N ASP A 320 -16.50 4.91 -17.90
CA ASP A 320 -15.19 5.17 -17.29
C ASP A 320 -15.30 5.41 -15.77
N ALA A 321 -14.16 5.60 -15.11
CA ALA A 321 -14.11 5.83 -13.66
C ALA A 321 -14.77 7.14 -13.19
N LYS A 322 -15.07 8.11 -14.09
CA LYS A 322 -15.76 9.36 -13.71
C LYS A 322 -17.23 9.13 -13.39
N ARG A 323 -17.79 7.97 -13.80
CA ARG A 323 -19.17 7.56 -13.51
C ARG A 323 -19.33 6.85 -12.17
N LEU A 324 -18.25 6.54 -11.46
CA LEU A 324 -18.32 5.89 -10.15
C LEU A 324 -18.97 6.80 -9.10
N VAL A 325 -19.94 6.26 -8.35
CA VAL A 325 -20.61 6.99 -7.25
C VAL A 325 -20.37 6.38 -5.87
N ASN A 326 -19.80 5.18 -5.79
CA ASN A 326 -19.39 4.53 -4.55
C ASN A 326 -17.90 4.70 -4.22
N LYS A 327 -17.12 5.31 -5.13
CA LYS A 327 -15.65 5.47 -5.07
C LYS A 327 -15.19 6.67 -5.86
N LYS A 328 -14.05 7.24 -5.49
CA LYS A 328 -13.27 8.16 -6.33
C LYS A 328 -12.47 7.36 -7.40
N PRO A 329 -12.04 7.98 -8.52
CA PRO A 329 -11.24 7.30 -9.55
C PRO A 329 -9.89 6.75 -9.05
N THR A 330 -9.36 7.32 -7.97
CA THR A 330 -8.22 6.82 -7.20
C THR A 330 -8.64 6.81 -5.72
N GLU A 331 -8.40 5.70 -5.03
CA GLU A 331 -8.75 5.50 -3.62
C GLU A 331 -7.51 5.15 -2.77
N THR A 332 -7.57 5.46 -1.48
CA THR A 332 -6.50 5.08 -0.53
C THR A 332 -6.81 3.72 0.09
N ARG A 333 -5.80 2.85 0.16
CA ARG A 333 -5.87 1.53 0.79
C ARG A 333 -5.61 1.58 2.29
N VAL A 334 -5.94 0.53 3.02
CA VAL A 334 -5.76 0.44 4.48
C VAL A 334 -4.28 0.60 4.89
N ASP A 335 -3.35 0.08 4.08
CA ASP A 335 -1.88 0.25 4.24
C ASP A 335 -1.36 1.65 3.85
N GLY A 336 -2.24 2.54 3.38
CA GLY A 336 -1.90 3.89 2.96
C GLY A 336 -1.44 4.01 1.50
N ALA A 337 -1.29 2.92 0.76
CA ALA A 337 -0.99 2.99 -0.66
C ALA A 337 -2.21 3.48 -1.47
N ALA A 338 -1.99 4.10 -2.63
CA ALA A 338 -3.09 4.49 -3.52
C ALA A 338 -3.45 3.35 -4.50
N LYS A 339 -4.71 3.27 -4.92
CA LYS A 339 -5.17 2.38 -5.99
C LYS A 339 -6.03 3.15 -6.99
N ASN A 340 -5.68 3.03 -8.27
CA ASN A 340 -6.49 3.53 -9.37
C ASN A 340 -7.63 2.52 -9.67
N MET A 341 -8.84 3.02 -9.94
CA MET A 341 -10.02 2.19 -10.23
C MET A 341 -10.19 1.87 -11.72
N ALA A 342 -9.51 2.59 -12.61
CA ALA A 342 -9.44 2.29 -14.05
C ALA A 342 -8.09 2.72 -14.67
N ALA A 343 -7.80 2.17 -15.85
CA ALA A 343 -6.70 2.55 -16.73
C ALA A 343 -7.29 2.88 -18.13
N GLY A 344 -7.66 4.13 -18.35
CA GLY A 344 -8.42 4.52 -19.54
C GLY A 344 -9.85 3.98 -19.51
N ASP A 345 -10.20 3.16 -20.50
CA ASP A 345 -11.52 2.55 -20.69
C ASP A 345 -11.69 1.17 -20.01
N LEU A 346 -10.67 0.71 -19.29
CA LEU A 346 -10.68 -0.56 -18.57
C LEU A 346 -10.68 -0.34 -17.06
N PHE A 347 -11.66 -0.91 -16.37
CA PHE A 347 -11.66 -0.95 -14.90
C PHE A 347 -10.60 -1.92 -14.38
N TYR A 348 -9.99 -1.55 -13.26
CA TYR A 348 -9.07 -2.39 -12.51
C TYR A 348 -9.83 -3.46 -11.75
N ILE A 349 -9.56 -4.72 -12.07
CA ILE A 349 -10.21 -5.87 -11.45
C ILE A 349 -9.20 -6.66 -10.63
N ASP A 350 -9.56 -6.94 -9.38
CA ASP A 350 -8.71 -7.65 -8.42
C ASP A 350 -8.72 -9.16 -8.65
N TYR A 351 -7.54 -9.76 -8.49
CA TYR A 351 -7.36 -11.19 -8.38
C TYR A 351 -7.86 -11.64 -7.02
N SER A 352 -8.95 -12.41 -6.98
CA SER A 352 -9.64 -12.75 -5.73
C SER A 352 -10.43 -14.07 -5.80
N PRO A 353 -10.57 -14.82 -4.68
CA PRO A 353 -11.35 -16.05 -4.63
C PRO A 353 -12.86 -15.78 -4.68
N ASP A 354 -13.30 -14.65 -4.12
CA ASP A 354 -14.66 -14.17 -4.07
C ASP A 354 -14.69 -12.62 -4.21
N PHE A 355 -15.83 -11.96 -4.02
CA PHE A 355 -15.94 -10.50 -4.21
C PHE A 355 -15.61 -9.66 -2.97
N ASP A 356 -15.37 -10.28 -1.81
CA ASP A 356 -15.32 -9.60 -0.51
C ASP A 356 -14.00 -9.87 0.25
N ALA A 357 -13.25 -10.92 -0.13
CA ALA A 357 -11.89 -11.18 0.34
C ALA A 357 -10.91 -10.00 0.15
N PRO A 358 -10.95 -9.19 -0.93
CA PRO A 358 -10.05 -8.05 -1.06
C PRO A 358 -10.34 -6.94 -0.04
N ASP A 359 -11.60 -6.79 0.39
CA ASP A 359 -12.00 -5.86 1.46
C ASP A 359 -11.53 -6.30 2.86
N LYS A 360 -11.03 -7.52 3.00
CA LYS A 360 -10.43 -8.06 4.23
C LYS A 360 -8.90 -8.00 4.19
N SER A 361 -8.30 -7.58 3.08
CA SER A 361 -6.85 -7.61 2.90
C SER A 361 -6.17 -6.42 3.58
N GLU A 362 -5.23 -6.71 4.48
CA GLU A 362 -4.33 -5.74 5.13
C GLU A 362 -3.51 -4.90 4.13
N SER A 363 -3.47 -5.30 2.85
CA SER A 363 -2.88 -4.52 1.77
C SER A 363 -3.93 -4.00 0.78
N TYR A 364 -4.82 -4.86 0.24
CA TYR A 364 -5.65 -4.50 -0.91
C TYR A 364 -6.99 -3.82 -0.57
N ALA A 365 -7.44 -3.85 0.69
CA ALA A 365 -8.70 -3.22 1.10
C ALA A 365 -8.62 -1.69 0.97
N LEU A 366 -9.73 -1.06 0.59
CA LEU A 366 -9.82 0.42 0.54
C LEU A 366 -10.26 0.97 1.90
N ARG A 367 -9.80 2.17 2.24
CA ARG A 367 -10.34 2.94 3.37
C ARG A 367 -11.81 3.32 3.15
N HIS A 368 -12.21 3.47 1.89
CA HIS A 368 -13.56 3.87 1.49
C HIS A 368 -14.10 3.01 0.33
N GLY A 369 -15.29 2.43 0.55
CA GLY A 369 -16.02 1.61 -0.44
C GLY A 369 -15.45 0.21 -0.71
N LYS A 370 -16.30 -0.70 -1.21
CA LYS A 370 -15.98 -2.14 -1.41
C LYS A 370 -15.17 -2.41 -2.69
N VAL A 371 -14.02 -3.07 -2.61
CA VAL A 371 -13.01 -3.23 -3.68
C VAL A 371 -13.61 -3.71 -5.00
N CYS A 372 -14.35 -4.82 -4.98
CA CYS A 372 -14.94 -5.42 -6.18
C CYS A 372 -16.27 -4.79 -6.61
N GLN A 373 -16.83 -3.82 -5.89
CA GLN A 373 -18.13 -3.22 -6.19
C GLN A 373 -17.97 -1.96 -7.06
N PHE A 374 -18.72 -1.91 -8.16
CA PHE A 374 -18.77 -0.78 -9.07
C PHE A 374 -20.22 -0.27 -9.11
N ASP A 375 -20.46 0.91 -8.56
CA ASP A 375 -21.75 1.60 -8.66
C ASP A 375 -21.57 2.76 -9.64
N LEU A 376 -22.26 2.69 -10.78
CA LEU A 376 -22.08 3.59 -11.91
C LEU A 376 -23.33 4.43 -12.13
N ASN A 377 -23.17 5.77 -12.18
CA ASN A 377 -24.23 6.66 -12.62
C ASN A 377 -24.43 6.53 -14.14
N ILE A 378 -25.60 6.02 -14.51
CA ILE A 378 -26.02 5.79 -15.90
C ILE A 378 -27.27 6.59 -16.26
N THR A 379 -27.64 7.60 -15.46
CA THR A 379 -28.88 8.38 -15.60
C THR A 379 -29.04 9.02 -16.98
N ASP A 380 -27.95 9.48 -17.58
CA ASP A 380 -27.89 10.12 -18.91
C ASP A 380 -27.86 9.11 -20.08
N LEU A 381 -27.60 7.83 -19.80
CA LEU A 381 -27.46 6.77 -20.82
C LEU A 381 -28.69 5.85 -20.89
N LEU A 382 -29.62 5.96 -19.94
CA LEU A 382 -30.73 5.04 -19.75
C LEU A 382 -31.92 5.36 -20.66
N ALA A 383 -32.25 4.44 -21.57
CA ALA A 383 -33.46 4.49 -22.38
C ALA A 383 -34.66 3.89 -21.63
N ALA A 384 -35.89 4.29 -22.00
CA ALA A 384 -37.11 3.77 -21.38
C ALA A 384 -37.40 2.29 -21.69
N LYS A 385 -36.81 1.76 -22.78
CA LYS A 385 -36.85 0.36 -23.23
C LYS A 385 -35.55 0.06 -24.00
N ASP A 386 -35.33 -1.22 -24.30
CA ASP A 386 -34.29 -1.70 -25.21
C ASP A 386 -32.84 -1.31 -24.81
N ASN A 387 -32.56 -1.19 -23.50
CA ASN A 387 -31.20 -0.96 -23.04
C ASN A 387 -30.33 -2.20 -23.26
N VAL A 388 -29.10 -2.01 -23.74
CA VAL A 388 -28.11 -3.08 -23.89
C VAL A 388 -26.83 -2.71 -23.16
N LEU A 389 -26.54 -3.47 -22.11
CA LEU A 389 -25.23 -3.48 -21.45
C LEU A 389 -24.33 -4.50 -22.14
N VAL A 390 -23.10 -4.11 -22.47
CA VAL A 390 -22.04 -4.98 -22.94
C VAL A 390 -20.95 -5.06 -21.88
N ILE A 391 -20.57 -6.27 -21.50
CA ILE A 391 -19.46 -6.57 -20.61
C ILE A 391 -18.39 -7.30 -21.41
N GLU A 392 -17.16 -6.82 -21.36
CA GLU A 392 -16.01 -7.41 -22.06
C GLU A 392 -14.85 -7.65 -21.08
N ASN A 393 -14.19 -8.80 -21.21
CA ASN A 393 -12.94 -9.11 -20.51
C ASN A 393 -11.75 -8.89 -21.45
N ALA A 394 -11.31 -7.64 -21.54
CA ALA A 394 -10.14 -7.19 -22.30
C ALA A 394 -8.84 -7.28 -21.49
N ILE A 395 -8.66 -8.38 -20.74
CA ILE A 395 -7.42 -8.64 -20.01
C ILE A 395 -6.24 -8.82 -20.98
N GLY A 396 -5.05 -8.33 -20.61
CA GLY A 396 -3.89 -8.30 -21.50
C GLY A 396 -3.49 -9.68 -22.07
N HIS A 397 -3.08 -9.70 -23.35
CA HIS A 397 -2.70 -10.91 -24.07
C HIS A 397 -1.69 -11.77 -23.29
N GLY A 398 -1.97 -13.08 -23.22
CA GLY A 398 -1.20 -14.06 -22.43
C GLY A 398 -1.82 -14.37 -21.06
N MET A 399 -2.74 -13.52 -20.56
CA MET A 399 -3.50 -13.79 -19.34
C MET A 399 -4.70 -14.71 -19.61
N THR A 400 -4.85 -15.77 -18.82
CA THR A 400 -5.92 -16.78 -18.98
C THR A 400 -7.07 -16.62 -17.97
N LYS A 401 -7.18 -15.47 -17.31
CA LYS A 401 -8.11 -15.28 -16.19
C LYS A 401 -9.52 -14.90 -16.65
N THR A 402 -10.49 -15.73 -16.28
CA THR A 402 -11.92 -15.43 -16.44
C THR A 402 -12.32 -14.27 -15.51
N LEU A 403 -13.08 -13.33 -16.07
CA LEU A 403 -13.76 -12.27 -15.36
C LEU A 403 -15.10 -12.82 -14.86
N HIS A 404 -15.29 -12.83 -13.55
CA HIS A 404 -16.56 -13.16 -12.93
C HIS A 404 -17.24 -11.85 -12.53
N VAL A 405 -18.46 -11.65 -13.02
CA VAL A 405 -19.32 -10.52 -12.66
C VAL A 405 -20.49 -11.08 -11.84
N GLY A 406 -20.64 -10.58 -10.60
CA GLY A 406 -21.76 -10.89 -9.73
C GLY A 406 -22.99 -10.03 -10.03
N GLU A 407 -23.99 -10.10 -9.17
CA GLU A 407 -25.31 -9.48 -9.35
C GLU A 407 -25.25 -8.08 -9.96
N GLY A 408 -25.85 -7.93 -11.15
CA GLY A 408 -26.17 -6.64 -11.75
C GLY A 408 -27.55 -6.20 -11.29
N LYS A 409 -27.66 -5.05 -10.63
CA LYS A 409 -28.92 -4.46 -10.19
C LYS A 409 -29.04 -2.98 -10.55
N LEU A 410 -30.28 -2.53 -10.75
CA LEU A 410 -30.63 -1.14 -11.05
C LEU A 410 -31.34 -0.52 -9.84
N GLU A 411 -30.78 0.56 -9.31
CA GLU A 411 -31.32 1.24 -8.13
C GLU A 411 -31.56 2.74 -8.38
N PHE A 412 -32.63 3.27 -7.78
CA PHE A 412 -32.99 4.69 -7.87
C PHE A 412 -32.62 5.43 -6.57
N ARG A 413 -31.40 5.95 -6.54
CA ARG A 413 -30.81 6.59 -5.36
C ARG A 413 -30.99 8.12 -5.39
N ALA A 414 -30.83 8.78 -4.25
CA ALA A 414 -30.66 10.24 -4.27
C ALA A 414 -29.34 10.59 -5.00
N PRO A 415 -29.27 11.71 -5.74
CA PRO A 415 -28.02 12.16 -6.34
C PRO A 415 -26.95 12.36 -5.27
N VAL A 416 -25.75 11.83 -5.52
CA VAL A 416 -24.55 12.23 -4.76
C VAL A 416 -24.26 13.68 -5.13
N VAL A 417 -24.05 14.53 -4.13
CA VAL A 417 -23.68 15.93 -4.35
C VAL A 417 -22.24 15.96 -4.85
N GLU A 418 -22.00 16.51 -6.04
CA GLU A 418 -20.64 16.72 -6.54
C GLU A 418 -19.85 17.62 -5.59
N GLU A 419 -18.68 17.16 -5.16
CA GLU A 419 -17.70 17.99 -4.45
C GLU A 419 -17.23 19.08 -5.42
N LYS A 420 -17.66 20.33 -5.18
CA LYS A 420 -17.20 21.47 -5.97
C LYS A 420 -15.71 21.69 -5.73
N LYS A 421 -14.91 21.77 -6.81
CA LYS A 421 -13.49 22.11 -6.75
C LYS A 421 -13.26 23.32 -5.85
N ARG A 422 -12.26 23.24 -4.96
CA ARG A 422 -11.95 24.29 -3.99
C ARG A 422 -11.49 25.57 -4.71
N PRO A 423 -12.13 26.73 -4.45
CA PRO A 423 -11.69 28.01 -5.01
C PRO A 423 -10.36 28.47 -4.38
N ALA A 424 -9.71 29.46 -5.00
CA ALA A 424 -8.54 30.09 -4.41
C ALA A 424 -8.90 30.75 -3.05
N PRO A 425 -8.08 30.57 -1.99
CA PRO A 425 -8.38 31.08 -0.66
C PRO A 425 -8.34 32.61 -0.62
N THR A 426 -9.24 33.22 0.16
CA THR A 426 -9.34 34.68 0.34
C THR A 426 -8.77 35.17 1.69
N GLY A 427 -8.56 34.27 2.66
CA GLY A 427 -8.06 34.59 3.99
C GLY A 427 -6.53 34.76 4.10
N SER A 428 -6.03 34.78 5.34
CA SER A 428 -4.59 34.72 5.64
C SER A 428 -3.97 33.42 5.16
N LEU A 429 -2.74 33.47 4.65
CA LEU A 429 -2.01 32.31 4.14
C LEU A 429 -0.83 31.92 5.04
N PRO A 430 -0.46 30.63 5.11
CA PRO A 430 0.72 30.18 5.83
C PRO A 430 2.01 30.68 5.18
N MET A 431 2.98 31.09 6.00
CA MET A 431 4.36 31.33 5.55
C MET A 431 5.04 29.99 5.27
N ARG A 432 5.67 29.85 4.10
CA ARG A 432 6.35 28.63 3.65
C ARG A 432 7.77 29.00 3.20
N MET A 433 8.73 28.85 4.09
CA MET A 433 10.14 29.22 3.91
C MET A 433 11.03 28.18 4.59
N PRO A 434 12.30 28.02 4.17
CA PRO A 434 13.24 27.08 4.80
C PRO A 434 13.23 27.16 6.33
N SER A 435 12.97 26.03 6.99
CA SER A 435 13.03 25.91 8.44
C SER A 435 14.48 25.92 8.95
N GLY A 436 14.66 26.24 10.23
CA GLY A 436 15.97 26.22 10.88
C GLY A 436 16.34 24.80 11.32
N ALA A 437 17.47 24.28 10.86
CA ALA A 437 17.97 22.94 11.16
C ALA A 437 18.51 22.75 12.61
N LYS A 438 17.79 23.24 13.63
CA LYS A 438 18.16 23.12 15.05
C LYS A 438 16.93 22.96 15.93
N ILE A 439 16.91 21.87 16.71
CA ILE A 439 15.82 21.55 17.63
C ILE A 439 16.31 21.42 19.08
N GLY A 440 15.44 21.77 20.03
CA GLY A 440 15.72 21.66 21.46
C GLY A 440 15.49 20.24 21.99
N PHE A 441 16.55 19.44 22.13
CA PHE A 441 16.46 18.12 22.76
C PHE A 441 17.68 17.78 23.64
N THR A 442 17.47 16.89 24.61
CA THR A 442 18.51 16.31 25.47
C THR A 442 18.62 14.80 25.26
N VAL A 443 19.78 14.23 25.60
CA VAL A 443 20.05 12.78 25.55
C VAL A 443 20.50 12.33 26.93
N GLU A 444 19.79 11.36 27.51
CA GLU A 444 20.07 10.76 28.81
C GLU A 444 20.56 9.33 28.59
N LYS A 445 21.80 9.02 28.96
CA LYS A 445 22.29 7.63 28.98
C LYS A 445 21.72 6.89 30.18
N ARG A 446 21.39 5.61 30.01
CA ARG A 446 20.87 4.72 31.05
C ARG A 446 21.76 3.49 31.21
N ALA A 447 21.38 2.59 32.12
CA ALA A 447 22.01 1.29 32.26
C ALA A 447 21.84 0.45 30.99
N ASP A 448 22.63 -0.63 30.86
CA ASP A 448 22.46 -1.67 29.84
C ASP A 448 22.42 -1.15 28.39
N ASN A 449 23.21 -0.11 28.08
CA ASN A 449 23.28 0.57 26.79
C ASN A 449 22.00 1.33 26.35
N ASP A 450 20.92 1.28 27.14
CA ASP A 450 19.69 2.04 26.87
C ASP A 450 19.94 3.55 26.99
N PHE A 451 19.06 4.34 26.38
CA PHE A 451 19.08 5.80 26.51
C PHE A 451 17.68 6.39 26.35
N ALA A 452 17.57 7.71 26.49
CA ALA A 452 16.34 8.43 26.26
C ALA A 452 16.61 9.77 25.60
N ILE A 453 15.62 10.24 24.84
CA ILE A 453 15.60 11.56 24.22
C ILE A 453 14.42 12.34 24.79
N THR A 454 14.67 13.54 25.28
CA THR A 454 13.60 14.48 25.67
C THR A 454 13.58 15.63 24.69
N VAL A 455 12.45 15.81 24.00
CA VAL A 455 12.19 16.95 23.12
C VAL A 455 11.48 18.03 23.94
N SER A 456 11.94 19.27 23.78
CA SER A 456 11.37 20.46 24.41
C SER A 456 10.80 21.37 23.32
N PRO A 457 9.50 21.24 22.97
CA PRO A 457 8.89 22.04 21.91
C PRO A 457 8.99 23.53 22.20
N THR A 458 9.29 24.33 21.18
CA THR A 458 9.61 25.78 21.30
C THR A 458 8.45 26.70 21.72
N ALA A 459 7.23 26.18 21.94
CA ALA A 459 6.07 26.93 22.43
C ALA A 459 5.79 26.72 23.93
N SER A 460 5.54 27.81 24.67
CA SER A 460 5.34 27.87 26.14
C SER A 460 4.13 27.12 26.72
N LYS A 461 3.46 26.28 25.93
CA LYS A 461 2.35 25.39 26.34
C LYS A 461 2.56 23.92 25.94
N GLY A 462 3.63 23.58 25.23
CA GLY A 462 3.99 22.20 24.92
C GLY A 462 4.75 21.58 26.09
N GLY A 463 4.15 20.59 26.77
CA GLY A 463 4.88 19.80 27.76
C GLY A 463 6.06 19.05 27.12
N MET A 464 7.15 18.86 27.87
CA MET A 464 8.29 18.06 27.41
C MET A 464 7.83 16.64 27.06
N VAL A 465 8.24 16.14 25.89
CA VAL A 465 7.93 14.77 25.47
C VAL A 465 9.20 13.94 25.57
N ARG A 466 9.12 12.86 26.34
CA ARG A 466 10.25 11.98 26.64
C ARG A 466 10.04 10.64 25.95
N PHE A 467 11.01 10.23 25.16
CA PHE A 467 11.05 8.96 24.47
C PHE A 467 12.12 8.07 25.12
N ALA A 468 11.77 6.84 25.45
CA ALA A 468 12.69 5.82 25.96
C ALA A 468 13.15 4.94 24.79
N ILE A 469 14.45 4.64 24.72
CA ILE A 469 15.03 3.82 23.67
C ILE A 469 15.69 2.59 24.30
N ASP A 470 15.17 1.39 23.99
CA ASP A 470 15.75 0.10 24.42
C ASP A 470 16.31 -0.70 23.24
N SER A 471 17.44 -1.38 23.45
CA SER A 471 18.08 -2.22 22.43
C SER A 471 18.28 -3.65 22.92
N ARG A 472 18.00 -4.63 22.06
CA ARG A 472 18.13 -6.05 22.36
C ARG A 472 18.78 -6.81 21.21
N PHE A 473 19.56 -7.83 21.55
CA PHE A 473 20.35 -8.64 20.62
C PHE A 473 20.15 -10.12 20.93
N SER A 474 20.01 -10.97 19.90
CA SER A 474 19.83 -12.42 20.09
C SER A 474 21.12 -13.13 20.49
N THR A 475 20.99 -14.26 21.17
CA THR A 475 22.08 -15.23 21.37
C THR A 475 21.68 -16.64 20.91
N PRO A 476 22.64 -17.52 20.57
CA PRO A 476 22.37 -18.92 20.20
C PRO A 476 21.77 -19.79 21.31
N GLU A 477 21.97 -19.41 22.58
CA GLU A 477 21.06 -19.72 23.67
C GLU A 477 19.86 -18.75 23.54
N PRO A 478 18.62 -19.23 23.33
CA PRO A 478 17.50 -18.42 22.83
C PRO A 478 17.02 -17.37 23.84
N LYS A 479 17.73 -16.24 23.88
CA LYS A 479 17.57 -15.17 24.86
C LYS A 479 17.94 -13.83 24.23
N TRP A 480 17.23 -12.79 24.65
CA TRP A 480 17.56 -11.41 24.31
C TRP A 480 18.50 -10.80 25.36
N GLN A 481 19.62 -10.25 24.89
CA GLN A 481 20.65 -9.59 25.71
C GLN A 481 20.73 -8.10 25.37
N LYS A 482 21.20 -7.28 26.33
CA LYS A 482 21.39 -5.82 26.15
C LYS A 482 22.86 -5.38 26.04
N GLY A 483 23.80 -6.29 26.31
CA GLY A 483 25.23 -5.99 26.41
C GLY A 483 26.11 -7.16 25.99
N SER A 484 27.42 -6.96 26.12
CA SER A 484 28.44 -8.00 25.93
C SER A 484 28.15 -9.24 26.76
N ASN A 485 28.43 -10.40 26.20
CA ASN A 485 28.22 -11.74 26.77
C ASN A 485 29.21 -12.72 26.13
N ASP A 486 29.09 -14.01 26.45
CA ASP A 486 30.05 -15.04 26.00
C ASP A 486 30.07 -15.27 24.48
N TYR A 487 29.01 -14.88 23.76
CA TYR A 487 28.92 -15.01 22.30
C TYR A 487 29.47 -13.79 21.55
N PHE A 488 29.26 -12.58 22.08
CA PHE A 488 29.74 -11.35 21.46
C PHE A 488 30.14 -10.25 22.45
N LYS A 489 31.14 -9.46 22.07
CA LYS A 489 31.46 -8.17 22.68
C LYS A 489 30.67 -7.07 21.96
N LEU A 490 30.04 -6.17 22.70
CA LEU A 490 29.37 -4.96 22.20
C LEU A 490 30.07 -3.68 22.73
N GLU A 491 30.37 -2.74 21.83
CA GLU A 491 30.81 -1.39 22.15
C GLU A 491 29.87 -0.36 21.50
N ARG A 492 29.06 0.33 22.30
CA ARG A 492 28.11 1.37 21.85
C ARG A 492 28.72 2.77 21.93
N LYS A 493 28.74 3.50 20.80
CA LYS A 493 29.03 4.95 20.74
C LYS A 493 27.75 5.72 20.37
N ILE A 494 27.41 6.72 21.18
CA ILE A 494 26.29 7.64 20.95
C ILE A 494 26.85 9.03 20.66
N GLU A 495 26.46 9.63 19.54
CA GLU A 495 26.88 10.95 19.07
C GLU A 495 25.67 11.86 18.87
N LYS A 496 25.56 12.92 19.66
CA LYS A 496 24.52 13.94 19.48
C LYS A 496 24.95 14.96 18.41
N GLN A 497 24.09 15.16 17.42
CA GLN A 497 24.18 16.20 16.40
C GLN A 497 23.07 17.27 16.61
N ALA A 498 22.92 18.20 15.68
CA ALA A 498 21.96 19.32 15.80
C ALA A 498 20.48 18.90 15.75
N GLU A 499 20.18 17.81 15.04
CA GLU A 499 18.81 17.31 14.79
C GLU A 499 18.69 15.78 14.96
N ALA A 500 19.76 15.13 15.41
CA ALA A 500 19.88 13.69 15.35
C ALA A 500 20.79 13.14 16.46
N VAL A 501 20.64 11.85 16.74
CA VAL A 501 21.52 11.05 17.59
C VAL A 501 21.97 9.84 16.79
N ILE A 502 23.24 9.82 16.37
CA ILE A 502 23.81 8.65 15.69
C ILE A 502 24.29 7.66 16.75
N VAL A 503 23.88 6.40 16.59
CA VAL A 503 24.28 5.27 17.40
C VAL A 503 25.13 4.33 16.54
N ARG A 504 26.27 3.91 17.08
CA ARG A 504 27.16 2.92 16.46
C ARG A 504 27.36 1.79 17.44
N ASP A 505 26.92 0.61 17.05
CA ASP A 505 27.01 -0.62 17.81
C ASP A 505 28.05 -1.52 17.15
N THR A 506 29.26 -1.55 17.72
CA THR A 506 30.34 -2.42 17.24
C THR A 506 30.25 -3.77 17.95
N PHE A 507 29.99 -4.81 17.18
CA PHE A 507 29.94 -6.19 17.63
C PHE A 507 31.18 -6.95 17.20
N THR A 508 31.78 -7.72 18.10
CA THR A 508 32.80 -8.73 17.78
C THR A 508 32.28 -10.11 18.17
N ASN A 509 32.20 -11.03 17.22
CA ASN A 509 31.84 -12.43 17.48
C ASN A 509 32.99 -13.13 18.21
N LEU A 510 32.72 -13.63 19.43
CA LEU A 510 33.71 -14.30 20.26
C LEU A 510 33.80 -15.81 19.98
N THR A 511 32.83 -16.38 19.26
CA THR A 511 32.75 -17.82 18.92
C THR A 511 33.66 -18.20 17.74
N ASN A 512 33.70 -19.49 17.41
CA ASN A 512 34.36 -20.03 16.22
C ASN A 512 33.36 -20.31 15.07
N GLU A 513 32.10 -19.92 15.23
CA GLU A 513 30.99 -20.25 14.32
C GLU A 513 30.32 -18.97 13.78
N ASN A 514 29.46 -19.12 12.77
CA ASN A 514 28.61 -18.03 12.30
C ASN A 514 27.59 -17.68 13.39
N LEU A 515 27.63 -16.46 13.90
CA LEU A 515 26.76 -15.99 14.99
C LEU A 515 25.48 -15.37 14.42
N PRO A 516 24.29 -15.96 14.61
CA PRO A 516 23.01 -15.29 14.34
C PRO A 516 22.81 -14.14 15.34
N LEU A 517 22.86 -12.90 14.84
CA LEU A 517 22.83 -11.70 15.66
C LEU A 517 21.69 -10.78 15.19
N MET A 518 20.46 -11.23 15.43
CA MET A 518 19.28 -10.37 15.32
C MET A 518 19.41 -9.20 16.30
N GLN A 519 19.02 -8.02 15.85
CA GLN A 519 19.01 -6.79 16.65
C GLN A 519 17.62 -6.15 16.61
N ARG A 520 17.19 -5.55 17.71
CA ARG A 520 15.92 -4.82 17.82
C ARG A 520 16.14 -3.55 18.62
N HIS A 521 15.78 -2.41 18.05
CA HIS A 521 15.83 -1.10 18.69
C HIS A 521 14.41 -0.53 18.75
N ARG A 522 13.89 -0.35 19.96
CA ARG A 522 12.53 0.15 20.23
C ARG A 522 12.59 1.57 20.75
N VAL A 523 11.62 2.38 20.36
CA VAL A 523 11.37 3.73 20.86
C VAL A 523 9.95 3.78 21.39
N ALA A 524 9.79 3.97 22.70
CA ALA A 524 8.51 4.01 23.38
C ALA A 524 8.26 5.38 24.03
N LEU A 525 6.99 5.73 24.22
CA LEU A 525 6.61 6.92 24.98
C LEU A 525 6.95 6.71 26.46
N GLY A 526 7.76 7.61 27.04
CA GLY A 526 8.37 7.44 28.35
C GLY A 526 7.43 7.59 29.56
N ALA A 527 6.12 7.59 29.34
CA ALA A 527 5.08 7.65 30.37
C ALA A 527 4.00 6.61 30.04
N ALA A 528 3.65 5.77 31.02
CA ALA A 528 2.65 4.72 30.86
C ALA A 528 1.27 5.29 30.47
N GLY A 529 0.53 4.56 29.63
CA GLY A 529 -0.82 4.93 29.21
C GLY A 529 -0.92 6.00 28.12
N LYS A 530 0.19 6.34 27.44
CA LYS A 530 0.16 7.18 26.23
C LYS A 530 0.32 6.35 24.97
N SER A 531 -0.53 6.60 23.97
CA SER A 531 -0.41 6.08 22.61
C SER A 531 0.25 7.10 21.69
N TRP A 532 0.68 6.64 20.51
CA TRP A 532 1.04 7.50 19.38
C TRP A 532 -0.20 8.16 18.79
N ASP A 533 -0.09 9.41 18.35
CA ASP A 533 -1.19 10.11 17.65
C ASP A 533 -1.28 9.66 16.18
N LYS A 534 -0.11 9.43 15.57
CA LYS A 534 0.05 8.93 14.19
C LYS A 534 1.45 8.32 14.02
N VAL A 535 1.53 7.27 13.20
CA VAL A 535 2.77 6.55 12.89
C VAL A 535 2.91 6.37 11.38
N TRP A 536 4.14 6.48 10.88
CA TRP A 536 4.51 6.21 9.49
C TRP A 536 5.60 5.12 9.47
N LEU A 537 5.43 4.13 8.61
CA LEU A 537 6.38 3.06 8.34
C LEU A 537 6.69 3.08 6.84
N GLY A 538 7.97 3.21 6.47
CA GLY A 538 8.38 3.36 5.07
C GLY A 538 7.79 4.57 4.35
N GLY A 539 7.39 5.59 5.10
CA GLY A 539 6.73 6.81 4.63
C GLY A 539 5.22 6.73 4.39
N LEU A 540 4.57 5.60 4.72
CA LEU A 540 3.11 5.47 4.69
C LEU A 540 2.56 5.26 6.10
N SER A 541 1.36 5.81 6.37
CA SER A 541 0.69 5.70 7.66
C SER A 541 -0.47 4.71 7.58
N SER A 542 -0.39 3.59 8.32
CA SER A 542 -1.47 2.59 8.38
C SER A 542 -2.65 3.09 9.21
N ALA A 543 -3.87 2.61 8.90
CA ALA A 543 -5.07 3.00 9.64
C ALA A 543 -5.06 2.52 11.11
N SER A 544 -4.36 1.41 11.42
CA SER A 544 -4.22 0.87 12.77
C SER A 544 -3.14 1.56 13.61
N GLY A 545 -2.22 2.31 12.99
CA GLY A 545 -0.99 2.80 13.64
C GLY A 545 0.03 1.71 13.97
N THR A 546 -0.25 0.45 13.66
CA THR A 546 0.60 -0.73 13.87
C THR A 546 1.01 -1.36 12.53
N GLY A 547 2.02 -2.24 12.56
CA GLY A 547 2.44 -3.03 11.40
C GLY A 547 3.95 -3.19 11.28
N THR A 548 4.38 -3.84 10.19
CA THR A 548 5.79 -4.04 9.84
C THR A 548 6.03 -3.77 8.35
N VAL A 549 7.23 -3.29 8.00
CA VAL A 549 7.63 -3.08 6.61
C VAL A 549 9.14 -3.30 6.43
N SER A 550 9.53 -3.96 5.34
CA SER A 550 10.93 -4.18 4.96
C SER A 550 11.15 -3.54 3.59
N LYS A 551 11.57 -2.26 3.60
CA LYS A 551 11.72 -1.40 2.42
C LYS A 551 13.04 -0.63 2.49
N PRO A 552 14.17 -1.23 2.07
CA PRO A 552 15.48 -0.60 2.15
C PRO A 552 15.58 0.74 1.40
N GLU A 553 14.67 1.01 0.46
CA GLU A 553 14.53 2.32 -0.21
C GLU A 553 14.09 3.45 0.73
N ASN A 554 13.19 3.18 1.68
CA ASN A 554 12.78 4.09 2.76
C ASN A 554 12.66 3.28 4.07
N PRO A 555 13.79 3.06 4.78
CA PRO A 555 13.86 2.16 5.94
C PRO A 555 13.50 2.90 7.24
N SER A 556 12.39 3.65 7.25
CA SER A 556 12.03 4.55 8.36
C SER A 556 10.82 4.09 9.17
N SER A 557 10.90 4.32 10.49
CA SER A 557 9.78 4.31 11.42
C SER A 557 9.69 5.69 12.07
N TYR A 558 8.54 6.35 12.02
CA TYR A 558 8.33 7.67 12.61
C TYR A 558 7.01 7.74 13.36
N GLY A 559 7.02 8.31 14.57
CA GLY A 559 5.84 8.43 15.42
C GLY A 559 5.74 9.82 16.05
N VAL A 560 4.50 10.29 16.21
CA VAL A 560 4.18 11.61 16.76
C VAL A 560 3.38 11.48 18.06
N SER A 561 3.67 12.35 19.04
CA SER A 561 2.85 12.54 20.24
C SER A 561 2.84 14.01 20.65
N GLY A 562 1.67 14.64 20.54
CA GLY A 562 1.43 16.05 20.75
C GLY A 562 2.24 16.94 19.80
N LYS A 563 3.14 17.75 20.38
CA LYS A 563 3.99 18.71 19.65
C LYS A 563 5.43 18.23 19.45
N ALA A 564 5.68 16.94 19.58
CA ALA A 564 6.97 16.32 19.28
C ALA A 564 6.79 15.03 18.46
N GLY A 565 7.77 14.73 17.63
CA GLY A 565 7.91 13.43 16.99
C GLY A 565 9.30 12.84 17.21
N ILE A 566 9.42 11.56 16.87
CA ILE A 566 10.69 10.85 16.87
C ILE A 566 10.67 9.78 15.78
N GLY A 567 11.76 9.68 15.03
CA GLY A 567 11.92 8.67 13.99
C GLY A 567 13.26 7.96 14.08
N VAL A 568 13.32 6.78 13.49
CA VAL A 568 14.51 5.92 13.47
C VAL A 568 14.71 5.27 12.12
N LEU A 569 15.97 5.11 11.72
CA LEU A 569 16.39 4.43 10.50
C LEU A 569 17.85 3.92 10.61
N PRO A 570 18.22 2.83 9.90
CA PRO A 570 19.60 2.39 9.72
C PRO A 570 20.38 3.34 8.79
N LEU A 571 21.71 3.29 8.89
CA LEU A 571 22.66 4.11 8.12
C LEU A 571 23.80 3.30 7.48
N ASP A 572 24.12 2.09 7.95
CA ASP A 572 25.07 1.20 7.27
C ASP A 572 24.40 0.34 6.19
N ASP A 573 25.20 -0.22 5.28
CA ASP A 573 24.71 -0.94 4.10
C ASP A 573 23.97 -2.25 4.45
N VAL A 574 24.43 -2.99 5.47
CA VAL A 574 23.88 -4.30 5.80
C VAL A 574 22.56 -4.12 6.53
N PHE A 575 22.55 -3.30 7.58
CA PHE A 575 21.34 -3.05 8.34
C PHE A 575 20.27 -2.33 7.51
N GLN A 576 20.66 -1.47 6.55
CA GLN A 576 19.70 -0.89 5.61
C GLN A 576 18.99 -1.97 4.77
N VAL A 577 19.74 -2.95 4.23
CA VAL A 577 19.18 -4.01 3.38
C VAL A 577 18.36 -5.03 4.18
N HIS A 578 18.77 -5.35 5.40
CA HIS A 578 18.09 -6.31 6.27
C HIS A 578 16.94 -5.71 7.09
N SER A 579 16.76 -4.38 7.04
CA SER A 579 15.85 -3.67 7.95
C SER A 579 14.40 -4.12 7.88
N THR A 580 13.82 -4.23 9.06
CA THR A 580 12.38 -4.32 9.30
C THR A 580 11.97 -3.20 10.23
N ASN A 581 11.20 -2.25 9.71
CA ASN A 581 10.60 -1.14 10.44
C ASN A 581 9.26 -1.59 11.01
N PHE A 582 8.96 -1.24 12.27
CA PHE A 582 7.74 -1.71 12.93
C PHE A 582 7.09 -0.68 13.85
N SER A 583 5.81 -0.94 14.15
CA SER A 583 5.04 -0.32 15.22
C SER A 583 4.19 -1.39 15.91
N ASP A 584 4.38 -1.56 17.22
CA ASP A 584 3.66 -2.54 18.06
C ASP A 584 2.54 -1.91 18.91
N GLY A 585 2.26 -0.61 18.71
CA GLY A 585 1.27 0.18 19.45
C GLY A 585 1.86 0.88 20.68
N ASP A 586 2.67 0.17 21.47
CA ASP A 586 3.42 0.73 22.61
C ASP A 586 4.69 1.48 22.13
N ALA A 587 5.29 1.01 21.03
CA ALA A 587 6.57 1.49 20.51
C ALA A 587 6.63 1.44 18.97
N ILE A 588 7.46 2.32 18.41
CA ILE A 588 7.98 2.19 17.05
C ILE A 588 9.41 1.65 17.11
N GLY A 589 9.93 1.09 16.02
CA GLY A 589 11.32 0.64 16.03
C GLY A 589 11.86 0.14 14.70
N LEU A 590 13.10 -0.33 14.76
CA LEU A 590 13.79 -1.03 13.68
C LEU A 590 14.36 -2.35 14.21
N ALA A 591 14.37 -3.36 13.35
CA ALA A 591 14.90 -4.69 13.65
C ALA A 591 15.67 -5.27 12.47
N ASP A 592 16.57 -6.18 12.79
CA ASP A 592 17.26 -7.06 11.85
C ASP A 592 16.94 -8.51 12.23
N HIS A 593 16.51 -9.29 11.25
CA HIS A 593 16.15 -10.70 11.38
C HIS A 593 17.01 -11.62 10.49
N ASN A 594 18.03 -11.07 9.83
CA ASN A 594 18.83 -11.77 8.82
C ASN A 594 20.33 -11.76 9.15
N PHE A 595 20.79 -10.83 10.00
CA PHE A 595 22.22 -10.60 10.20
C PHE A 595 22.97 -11.75 10.88
N VAL A 596 24.08 -12.14 10.24
CA VAL A 596 25.04 -13.13 10.73
C VAL A 596 26.43 -12.50 10.79
N LEU A 597 27.09 -12.63 11.93
CA LEU A 597 28.47 -12.21 12.11
C LEU A 597 29.41 -13.42 12.02
N LYS A 598 30.31 -13.41 11.02
CA LYS A 598 31.31 -14.49 10.79
C LYS A 598 32.19 -14.76 12.04
N PRO A 599 32.77 -15.98 12.17
CA PRO A 599 33.71 -16.32 13.24
C PRO A 599 34.79 -15.25 13.44
N LYS A 600 34.98 -14.79 14.68
CA LYS A 600 35.97 -13.75 15.07
C LYS A 600 35.85 -12.41 14.33
N ALA A 601 34.84 -12.22 13.48
CA ALA A 601 34.66 -10.98 12.75
C ALA A 601 34.15 -9.87 13.66
N THR A 602 34.40 -8.63 13.22
CA THR A 602 33.86 -7.41 13.84
C THR A 602 33.06 -6.64 12.80
N HIS A 603 31.89 -6.16 13.19
CA HIS A 603 31.00 -5.34 12.37
C HIS A 603 30.46 -4.19 13.21
N THR A 604 30.18 -3.04 12.60
CA THR A 604 29.54 -1.90 13.25
C THR A 604 28.23 -1.60 12.57
N ALA A 605 27.11 -1.92 13.24
CA ALA A 605 25.81 -1.45 12.83
C ALA A 605 25.69 0.04 13.18
N GLU A 606 25.25 0.86 12.23
CA GLU A 606 25.07 2.30 12.42
C GLU A 606 23.62 2.66 12.13
N TRP A 607 22.98 3.34 13.09
CA TRP A 607 21.58 3.78 12.99
C TRP A 607 21.42 5.15 13.64
N VAL A 608 20.31 5.81 13.36
CA VAL A 608 20.06 7.17 13.84
C VAL A 608 18.67 7.33 14.43
N VAL A 609 18.58 8.14 15.49
CA VAL A 609 17.33 8.64 16.05
C VAL A 609 17.20 10.13 15.70
N VAL A 610 16.07 10.49 15.10
CA VAL A 610 15.76 11.84 14.59
C VAL A 610 14.55 12.38 15.36
N PRO A 611 14.74 13.12 16.45
CA PRO A 611 13.66 13.86 17.09
C PRO A 611 13.17 15.03 16.21
N THR A 612 11.93 15.47 16.40
CA THR A 612 11.33 16.63 15.70
C THR A 612 10.54 17.52 16.66
N ASP A 613 10.65 18.84 16.49
CA ASP A 613 9.79 19.83 17.16
C ASP A 613 8.65 20.22 16.21
N LEU A 614 7.41 19.97 16.62
CA LEU A 614 6.21 20.21 15.81
C LEU A 614 5.44 21.46 16.27
N SER A 615 6.08 22.34 17.05
CA SER A 615 5.52 23.62 17.51
C SER A 615 5.03 24.48 16.35
N GLY A 616 5.81 24.55 15.27
CA GLY A 616 5.48 25.30 14.04
C GLY A 616 4.57 24.56 13.06
N CYS A 617 4.33 23.26 13.23
CA CYS A 617 3.50 22.48 12.32
C CYS A 617 2.00 22.76 12.54
N ALA A 618 1.29 22.98 11.45
CA ALA A 618 -0.17 22.96 11.39
C ALA A 618 -0.65 21.51 11.57
N ILE A 619 -0.89 21.12 12.83
CA ILE A 619 -1.41 19.79 13.19
C ILE A 619 -2.88 19.64 12.77
N GLU A 620 -3.62 20.76 12.71
CA GLU A 620 -4.94 20.84 12.10
C GLU A 620 -4.85 21.72 10.85
N ASP A 621 -5.61 21.38 9.83
CA ASP A 621 -5.65 22.10 8.57
C ASP A 621 -6.26 23.50 8.74
N PRO A 622 -5.48 24.60 8.54
CA PRO A 622 -5.95 25.96 8.75
C PRO A 622 -6.94 26.43 7.67
N VAL A 623 -7.21 25.62 6.64
CA VAL A 623 -8.14 25.88 5.53
C VAL A 623 -9.28 24.83 5.50
N GLY A 624 -9.27 23.83 6.39
CA GLY A 624 -10.37 22.88 6.59
C GLY A 624 -10.55 21.81 5.49
N ILE A 625 -9.50 21.46 4.76
CA ILE A 625 -9.51 20.49 3.66
C ILE A 625 -9.46 19.04 4.19
N SER A 626 -8.83 18.81 5.35
CA SER A 626 -8.84 17.51 6.05
C SER A 626 -9.30 17.60 7.50
N LYS A 627 -10.18 16.67 7.92
CA LYS A 627 -10.53 16.43 9.33
C LYS A 627 -9.49 15.49 9.96
N GLY A 628 -8.29 15.98 10.24
CA GLY A 628 -7.26 15.18 10.91
C GLY A 628 -5.85 15.79 10.88
N ILE A 629 -4.88 15.00 11.35
CA ILE A 629 -3.46 15.35 11.33
C ILE A 629 -2.92 15.20 9.89
N THR A 630 -2.46 16.32 9.33
CA THR A 630 -1.77 16.41 8.02
C THR A 630 -0.52 15.53 7.95
N ASP A 631 0.10 15.35 6.78
CA ASP A 631 1.39 14.64 6.69
C ASP A 631 2.62 15.56 6.89
N GLU A 632 2.40 16.86 7.09
CA GLU A 632 3.44 17.85 7.40
C GLU A 632 4.37 17.48 8.60
N PRO A 633 3.88 16.85 9.69
CA PRO A 633 4.75 16.35 10.76
C PRO A 633 5.75 15.28 10.30
N TYR A 634 5.41 14.47 9.29
CA TYR A 634 6.30 13.46 8.72
C TYR A 634 7.36 14.09 7.82
N PHE A 635 7.00 15.12 7.05
CA PHE A 635 7.97 15.87 6.25
C PHE A 635 9.05 16.56 7.09
N SER A 636 8.71 16.99 8.31
CA SER A 636 9.70 17.49 9.29
C SER A 636 10.80 16.45 9.61
N PHE A 637 10.40 15.18 9.76
CA PHE A 637 11.35 14.06 9.93
C PHE A 637 12.11 13.74 8.64
N VAL A 638 11.42 13.68 7.49
CA VAL A 638 12.06 13.44 6.18
C VAL A 638 13.19 14.44 5.94
N ASN A 639 12.96 15.73 6.16
CA ASN A 639 13.94 16.77 5.89
C ASN A 639 15.18 16.66 6.80
N ALA A 640 14.99 16.34 8.09
CA ALA A 640 16.12 16.06 9.00
C ALA A 640 16.87 14.75 8.61
N ALA A 641 16.15 13.68 8.28
CA ALA A 641 16.74 12.42 7.85
C ALA A 641 17.54 12.57 6.54
N ARG A 642 17.04 13.36 5.57
CA ARG A 642 17.76 13.69 4.32
C ARG A 642 19.07 14.44 4.58
N ARG A 643 19.07 15.37 5.55
CA ARG A 643 20.29 16.08 5.98
C ARG A 643 21.30 15.12 6.62
N VAL A 644 20.87 14.23 7.52
CA VAL A 644 21.73 13.19 8.13
C VAL A 644 22.32 12.25 7.07
N ARG A 645 21.51 11.77 6.11
CA ARG A 645 21.98 10.90 5.01
C ARG A 645 22.83 11.64 3.98
N ASN A 646 22.86 12.98 4.01
CA ASN A 646 23.61 13.85 3.10
C ASN A 646 23.22 13.61 1.62
N VAL A 647 21.89 13.60 1.36
CA VAL A 647 21.25 13.30 0.06
C VAL A 647 20.52 14.50 -0.57
N ASN A 648 20.73 15.72 -0.07
CA ASN A 648 20.30 16.94 -0.76
C ASN A 648 21.34 17.30 -1.82
N PHE A 649 21.12 16.84 -3.06
CA PHE A 649 21.98 17.10 -4.21
C PHE A 649 21.15 17.56 -5.43
N PRO A 650 21.76 18.19 -6.45
CA PRO A 650 21.02 18.73 -7.59
C PRO A 650 20.40 17.64 -8.48
N VAL A 651 19.10 17.75 -8.72
CA VAL A 651 18.40 17.02 -9.79
C VAL A 651 18.37 17.92 -11.02
N VAL A 652 19.13 17.55 -12.05
CA VAL A 652 19.62 18.49 -13.08
C VAL A 652 18.59 18.85 -14.16
N GLY A 653 17.74 17.90 -14.57
CA GLY A 653 16.83 18.07 -15.70
C GLY A 653 15.85 16.90 -15.84
N PRO A 654 14.71 17.10 -16.53
CA PRO A 654 13.70 16.07 -16.69
C PRO A 654 14.15 14.99 -17.66
N PHE A 655 13.79 13.75 -17.34
CA PHE A 655 13.86 12.59 -18.22
C PHE A 655 12.54 12.38 -18.97
N ALA A 656 12.64 11.84 -20.18
CA ALA A 656 11.53 11.22 -20.89
C ALA A 656 11.99 9.96 -21.62
N PHE A 657 11.17 8.91 -21.61
CA PHE A 657 11.33 7.85 -22.61
C PHE A 657 10.96 8.38 -24.01
N LEU A 658 11.66 7.89 -25.03
CA LEU A 658 11.36 8.07 -26.43
C LEU A 658 11.87 6.85 -27.21
N ARG A 659 10.95 5.96 -27.62
CA ARG A 659 11.33 4.67 -28.20
C ARG A 659 11.90 4.79 -29.63
N SER A 660 12.97 4.05 -29.88
CA SER A 660 13.59 3.89 -31.20
C SER A 660 13.05 2.62 -31.90
N ASP A 661 11.78 2.61 -32.29
CA ASP A 661 11.14 1.48 -32.97
C ASP A 661 10.24 1.88 -34.15
N PRO A 662 9.86 0.96 -35.06
CA PRO A 662 9.12 1.25 -36.30
C PRO A 662 7.70 1.84 -36.14
N ARG A 663 7.19 1.98 -34.91
CA ARG A 663 5.94 2.70 -34.59
C ARG A 663 6.15 4.21 -34.54
N LEU A 664 7.37 4.66 -34.27
CA LEU A 664 7.75 6.07 -34.10
C LEU A 664 8.85 6.48 -35.08
N THR A 665 9.96 5.73 -35.10
CA THR A 665 11.09 5.96 -36.01
C THR A 665 10.64 5.83 -37.47
N GLY A 666 10.82 6.91 -38.24
CA GLY A 666 10.37 7.00 -39.64
C GLY A 666 8.89 7.33 -39.83
N ARG A 667 8.08 7.43 -38.76
CA ARG A 667 6.66 7.86 -38.84
C ARG A 667 6.44 9.28 -38.36
N TRP A 668 7.12 9.69 -37.28
CA TRP A 668 7.01 11.07 -36.79
C TRP A 668 7.83 12.03 -37.64
N SER A 669 7.26 13.20 -37.92
CA SER A 669 7.96 14.32 -38.54
C SER A 669 9.04 14.89 -37.62
N ASP A 670 9.98 15.65 -38.18
CA ASP A 670 10.99 16.35 -37.38
C ASP A 670 10.34 17.34 -36.41
N GLU A 671 9.28 18.04 -36.82
CA GLU A 671 8.49 18.94 -35.98
C GLU A 671 7.82 18.21 -34.80
N GLN A 672 7.26 17.03 -35.01
CA GLN A 672 6.67 16.23 -33.92
C GLN A 672 7.72 15.81 -32.88
N LEU A 673 8.93 15.46 -33.33
CA LEU A 673 10.04 15.14 -32.42
C LEU A 673 10.51 16.38 -31.65
N VAL A 674 10.69 17.53 -32.33
CA VAL A 674 11.07 18.80 -31.69
C VAL A 674 10.02 19.20 -30.65
N ASN A 675 8.74 19.24 -31.02
CA ASN A 675 7.65 19.61 -30.11
C ASN A 675 7.58 18.68 -28.89
N PHE A 676 7.75 17.37 -29.08
CA PHE A 676 7.78 16.40 -27.96
C PHE A 676 8.91 16.72 -26.97
N VAL A 677 10.13 16.96 -27.46
CA VAL A 677 11.28 17.28 -26.60
C VAL A 677 11.09 18.64 -25.93
N THR A 678 10.65 19.66 -26.67
CA THR A 678 10.44 21.03 -26.18
C THR A 678 9.35 21.09 -25.10
N PHE A 679 8.15 20.56 -25.37
CA PHE A 679 7.01 20.69 -24.45
C PHE A 679 7.15 19.82 -23.20
N LYS A 680 7.80 18.64 -23.30
CA LYS A 680 8.26 17.90 -22.10
C LYS A 680 9.43 18.58 -21.38
N SER A 681 10.10 19.49 -22.08
CA SER A 681 11.37 20.14 -21.69
C SER A 681 12.48 19.13 -21.42
N ALA A 682 12.43 17.99 -22.11
CA ALA A 682 13.23 16.81 -21.85
C ALA A 682 14.72 17.08 -22.04
N ARG A 683 15.50 16.95 -20.96
CA ARG A 683 16.96 16.98 -21.00
C ARG A 683 17.55 15.61 -21.34
N TYR A 684 16.95 14.56 -20.78
CA TYR A 684 17.42 13.18 -20.99
C TYR A 684 16.36 12.39 -21.76
N LEU A 685 16.77 11.80 -22.89
CA LEU A 685 15.89 11.02 -23.77
C LEU A 685 16.36 9.57 -23.81
N SER A 686 15.62 8.65 -23.19
CA SER A 686 15.98 7.23 -23.18
C SER A 686 15.21 6.39 -24.20
N THR A 687 15.94 5.60 -24.98
CA THR A 687 15.36 4.49 -25.75
C THR A 687 14.98 3.32 -24.83
N SER A 688 14.15 2.40 -25.33
CA SER A 688 13.68 1.21 -24.59
C SER A 688 14.31 -0.10 -25.10
N ILE A 689 14.21 -1.16 -24.29
CA ILE A 689 14.79 -2.47 -24.59
C ILE A 689 13.97 -3.32 -25.58
N GLY A 690 12.68 -3.01 -25.76
CA GLY A 690 11.74 -3.83 -26.52
C GLY A 690 11.99 -3.93 -28.03
N TYR A 691 12.86 -3.08 -28.60
CA TYR A 691 13.24 -3.16 -30.01
C TYR A 691 14.67 -2.62 -30.26
N PRO A 692 15.48 -3.27 -31.12
CA PRO A 692 15.24 -4.56 -31.77
C PRO A 692 15.12 -5.73 -30.79
N SER A 693 14.34 -6.74 -31.18
CA SER A 693 14.08 -7.93 -30.37
C SER A 693 15.04 -9.06 -30.71
N TYR A 694 15.43 -9.84 -29.70
CA TYR A 694 16.17 -11.09 -29.89
C TYR A 694 15.15 -12.24 -29.97
N LYS A 695 15.04 -12.88 -31.14
CA LYS A 695 14.09 -13.99 -31.41
C LYS A 695 12.63 -13.74 -31.00
N GLY A 696 12.18 -12.49 -31.07
CA GLY A 696 10.82 -12.08 -30.68
C GLY A 696 10.66 -11.61 -29.23
N HIS A 697 11.72 -11.70 -28.41
CA HIS A 697 11.75 -11.22 -27.03
C HIS A 697 12.53 -9.91 -26.90
N ALA A 698 12.28 -9.13 -25.84
CA ALA A 698 13.12 -7.98 -25.52
C ALA A 698 14.56 -8.45 -25.25
N ALA A 699 15.56 -7.79 -25.83
CA ALA A 699 16.94 -8.26 -25.87
C ALA A 699 17.72 -8.00 -24.56
N HIS A 700 17.20 -8.49 -23.44
CA HIS A 700 17.84 -8.39 -22.12
C HIS A 700 19.13 -9.23 -22.05
N GLY A 701 20.03 -8.82 -21.15
CA GLY A 701 21.28 -9.55 -20.90
C GLY A 701 22.26 -9.46 -22.06
N THR A 702 23.02 -10.53 -22.26
CA THR A 702 24.03 -10.63 -23.32
C THR A 702 23.42 -10.84 -24.72
N ALA A 703 22.12 -11.13 -24.83
CA ALA A 703 21.40 -11.08 -26.10
C ALA A 703 21.40 -9.68 -26.76
N PHE A 704 21.54 -8.61 -25.96
CA PHE A 704 21.73 -7.23 -26.46
C PHE A 704 22.97 -7.10 -27.37
N GLN A 705 23.99 -7.95 -27.19
CA GLN A 705 25.25 -7.91 -27.93
C GLN A 705 25.14 -8.60 -29.31
N ALA A 706 24.02 -9.27 -29.59
CA ALA A 706 23.81 -10.08 -30.79
C ALA A 706 22.77 -9.48 -31.78
N ILE A 707 22.20 -8.32 -31.47
CA ILE A 707 21.22 -7.61 -32.32
C ILE A 707 21.86 -6.42 -33.03
N ASP A 708 21.34 -6.06 -34.21
CA ASP A 708 21.76 -4.84 -34.92
C ASP A 708 21.25 -3.59 -34.19
N HIS A 709 22.14 -2.65 -33.86
CA HIS A 709 21.78 -1.38 -33.22
C HIS A 709 21.69 -0.19 -34.17
N SER A 710 21.79 -0.40 -35.49
CA SER A 710 21.71 0.65 -36.51
C SER A 710 20.56 1.64 -36.28
N ILE A 711 19.35 1.13 -35.99
CA ILE A 711 18.16 1.95 -35.70
C ILE A 711 18.33 2.85 -34.47
N ARG A 712 19.01 2.39 -33.40
CA ARG A 712 19.27 3.19 -32.20
C ARG A 712 20.23 4.32 -32.52
N ARG A 713 21.37 3.97 -33.13
CA ARG A 713 22.40 4.93 -33.56
C ARG A 713 21.82 6.01 -34.48
N ASP A 714 21.08 5.60 -35.50
CA ASP A 714 20.56 6.52 -36.52
C ASP A 714 19.42 7.40 -35.95
N HIS A 715 18.65 6.90 -34.99
CA HIS A 715 17.66 7.70 -34.24
C HIS A 715 18.34 8.75 -33.34
N ILE A 716 19.40 8.38 -32.61
CA ILE A 716 20.23 9.31 -31.81
C ILE A 716 20.86 10.38 -32.72
N LEU A 717 21.42 10.00 -33.86
CA LEU A 717 22.02 10.94 -34.84
C LEU A 717 20.98 11.88 -35.49
N ARG A 718 19.72 11.47 -35.60
CA ARG A 718 18.63 12.37 -36.02
C ARG A 718 18.28 13.35 -34.91
N LEU A 719 18.06 12.87 -33.68
CA LEU A 719 17.66 13.73 -32.57
C LEU A 719 18.72 14.76 -32.18
N ARG A 720 20.02 14.41 -32.18
CA ARG A 720 21.12 15.37 -31.96
C ARG A 720 21.12 16.55 -32.94
N LYS A 721 20.52 16.42 -34.13
CA LYS A 721 20.36 17.53 -35.10
C LYS A 721 19.11 18.38 -34.82
N LEU A 722 18.07 17.78 -34.25
CA LEU A 722 16.76 18.41 -34.01
C LEU A 722 16.67 19.07 -32.62
N ALA A 723 17.31 18.48 -31.62
CA ALA A 723 17.33 18.92 -30.24
C ALA A 723 18.76 18.75 -29.67
N PRO A 724 19.72 19.61 -30.07
CA PRO A 724 21.13 19.46 -29.72
C PRO A 724 21.45 19.60 -28.22
N ASP A 725 20.54 20.19 -27.44
CA ASP A 725 20.67 20.36 -25.98
C ASP A 725 20.19 19.14 -25.17
N ALA A 726 19.63 18.11 -25.83
CA ALA A 726 19.16 16.89 -25.17
C ALA A 726 20.22 15.78 -25.22
N GLU A 727 20.42 15.11 -24.09
CA GLU A 727 21.32 13.97 -23.93
C GLU A 727 20.57 12.65 -24.21
N HIS A 728 21.16 11.77 -25.02
CA HIS A 728 20.57 10.47 -25.36
C HIS A 728 21.06 9.35 -24.46
N GLN A 729 20.10 8.62 -23.87
CA GLN A 729 20.36 7.45 -23.04
C GLN A 729 19.81 6.18 -23.69
N VAL A 730 20.39 5.05 -23.31
CA VAL A 730 19.91 3.72 -23.73
C VAL A 730 19.67 2.87 -22.49
N TYR A 731 18.57 2.13 -22.53
CA TYR A 731 18.19 1.18 -21.51
C TYR A 731 19.26 0.11 -21.29
N PHE A 732 19.60 -0.13 -20.02
CA PHE A 732 20.45 -1.21 -19.55
C PHE A 732 19.79 -1.89 -18.34
N HIS A 733 19.87 -3.22 -18.29
CA HIS A 733 19.42 -4.05 -17.18
C HIS A 733 20.41 -5.19 -17.01
N CYS A 734 20.79 -5.50 -15.77
CA CYS A 734 21.95 -6.36 -15.49
C CYS A 734 21.61 -7.71 -14.83
N TYR A 735 20.33 -8.07 -14.69
CA TYR A 735 19.93 -9.32 -14.02
C TYR A 735 19.24 -10.33 -14.95
N ILE A 736 18.48 -9.90 -15.96
CA ILE A 736 17.78 -10.82 -16.88
C ILE A 736 18.66 -11.13 -18.10
N ASP A 737 18.74 -12.38 -18.52
CA ASP A 737 19.34 -12.79 -19.81
C ASP A 737 18.41 -13.77 -20.56
N VAL A 738 18.22 -13.51 -21.86
CA VAL A 738 17.37 -14.30 -22.78
C VAL A 738 18.16 -15.06 -23.86
N SER A 739 19.49 -15.05 -23.80
CA SER A 739 20.35 -15.75 -24.77
C SER A 739 20.28 -17.27 -24.61
N ASP A 740 20.52 -18.00 -25.71
CA ASP A 740 20.51 -19.47 -25.70
C ASP A 740 21.62 -20.03 -24.80
N GLY A 741 21.27 -20.96 -23.91
CA GLY A 741 22.23 -21.64 -23.03
C GLY A 741 22.86 -20.76 -21.96
N ALA A 742 22.21 -19.64 -21.61
CA ALA A 742 22.67 -18.73 -20.56
C ALA A 742 22.76 -19.44 -19.19
N GLU A 743 21.87 -20.39 -18.91
CA GLU A 743 21.83 -21.14 -17.66
C GLU A 743 22.99 -22.13 -17.47
N GLU A 744 23.52 -22.72 -18.55
CA GLU A 744 24.77 -23.51 -18.50
C GLU A 744 26.00 -22.60 -18.55
N LYS A 745 25.99 -21.59 -19.43
CA LYS A 745 27.13 -20.68 -19.65
C LYS A 745 27.43 -19.83 -18.42
N TYR A 746 26.40 -19.45 -17.66
CA TYR A 746 26.48 -18.61 -16.47
C TYR A 746 25.98 -19.34 -15.21
N ALA A 747 26.28 -20.64 -15.10
CA ALA A 747 25.75 -21.52 -14.07
C ALA A 747 26.08 -21.09 -12.62
N ASP A 748 27.19 -20.36 -12.43
CA ASP A 748 27.71 -19.77 -11.19
C ASP A 748 27.08 -18.40 -10.83
N ALA A 749 26.33 -17.80 -11.75
CA ALA A 749 25.69 -16.50 -11.59
C ALA A 749 24.16 -16.58 -11.45
N ARG A 750 23.56 -17.79 -11.45
CA ARG A 750 22.11 -17.98 -11.40
C ARG A 750 21.52 -17.55 -10.07
N VAL A 751 20.47 -16.72 -10.04
CA VAL A 751 19.71 -16.52 -8.81
C VAL A 751 18.90 -17.79 -8.52
N LEU A 752 19.15 -18.42 -7.38
CA LEU A 752 18.46 -19.65 -6.96
C LEU A 752 17.42 -19.31 -5.89
N LYS A 753 16.20 -19.83 -6.05
CA LYS A 753 15.12 -19.74 -5.07
C LYS A 753 15.37 -20.69 -3.89
N SER A 754 14.55 -20.55 -2.84
CA SER A 754 14.58 -21.38 -1.63
C SER A 754 14.35 -22.88 -1.87
N ASP A 755 13.85 -23.26 -3.04
CA ASP A 755 13.64 -24.64 -3.51
C ASP A 755 14.81 -25.17 -4.37
N GLY A 756 15.88 -24.37 -4.56
CA GLY A 756 17.04 -24.70 -5.40
C GLY A 756 16.86 -24.48 -6.90
N THR A 757 15.66 -24.12 -7.37
CA THR A 757 15.41 -23.85 -8.80
C THR A 757 15.79 -22.42 -9.18
N GLN A 758 16.19 -22.21 -10.43
CA GLN A 758 16.56 -20.87 -10.91
C GLN A 758 15.34 -19.93 -10.93
N ALA A 759 15.57 -18.66 -10.59
CA ALA A 759 14.60 -17.59 -10.68
C ALA A 759 14.41 -17.07 -12.11
N ASP A 760 13.18 -16.67 -12.44
CA ASP A 760 12.80 -16.06 -13.72
C ASP A 760 11.85 -14.87 -13.52
N TYR A 761 11.82 -13.93 -14.48
CA TYR A 761 10.94 -12.77 -14.48
C TYR A 761 9.56 -13.12 -15.10
N GLY A 762 8.81 -13.96 -14.40
CA GLY A 762 7.41 -14.32 -14.73
C GLY A 762 7.22 -15.13 -16.00
N GLN A 763 8.29 -15.51 -16.69
CA GLN A 763 8.34 -16.37 -17.87
C GLN A 763 9.68 -17.13 -17.89
N PRO A 764 9.71 -18.45 -18.14
CA PRO A 764 10.94 -19.25 -18.03
C PRO A 764 12.13 -18.81 -18.89
N TYR A 765 11.91 -18.05 -19.96
CA TYR A 765 12.96 -17.52 -20.82
C TYR A 765 13.59 -16.22 -20.31
N TYR A 766 12.93 -15.47 -19.42
CA TYR A 766 13.51 -14.31 -18.73
C TYR A 766 14.27 -14.76 -17.48
N ARG A 767 15.31 -15.57 -17.68
CA ARG A 767 16.10 -16.15 -16.58
C ARG A 767 16.88 -15.07 -15.83
N ILE A 768 16.93 -15.18 -14.51
CA ILE A 768 17.57 -14.20 -13.63
C ILE A 768 18.94 -14.71 -13.15
N PHE A 769 19.92 -13.82 -13.27
CA PHE A 769 21.31 -13.95 -12.87
C PHE A 769 21.72 -12.75 -12.01
N PHE A 770 22.85 -12.83 -11.31
CA PHE A 770 23.43 -11.74 -10.52
C PHE A 770 24.88 -11.46 -10.97
N PRO A 771 25.27 -10.22 -11.27
CA PRO A 771 26.64 -9.91 -11.69
C PRO A 771 27.59 -9.67 -10.50
N THR A 772 28.77 -10.30 -10.53
CA THR A 772 29.92 -9.96 -9.66
C THR A 772 31.17 -9.78 -10.52
N GLU A 773 32.28 -9.30 -9.94
CA GLU A 773 33.55 -9.18 -10.69
C GLU A 773 34.15 -10.56 -11.04
N ASP A 774 33.92 -11.56 -10.19
CA ASP A 774 34.59 -12.86 -10.27
C ASP A 774 33.76 -13.95 -10.98
N ASN A 775 32.43 -13.78 -11.10
CA ASN A 775 31.58 -14.77 -11.75
C ASN A 775 31.57 -14.62 -13.29
N SER A 776 31.16 -15.69 -13.97
CA SER A 776 31.21 -15.75 -15.44
C SER A 776 30.32 -14.72 -16.17
N TYR A 777 29.33 -14.14 -15.47
CA TYR A 777 28.30 -13.26 -16.05
C TYR A 777 28.65 -11.78 -15.98
N GLY A 778 29.11 -11.28 -14.83
CA GLY A 778 29.37 -9.85 -14.60
C GLY A 778 30.29 -9.19 -15.64
N PRO A 779 31.43 -9.80 -16.00
CA PRO A 779 32.31 -9.31 -17.08
C PRO A 779 31.68 -9.35 -18.48
N GLN A 780 30.66 -10.19 -18.72
CA GLN A 780 29.96 -10.22 -20.01
C GLN A 780 28.88 -9.17 -20.08
N ILE A 781 28.05 -9.03 -19.04
CA ILE A 781 26.93 -8.06 -19.03
C ILE A 781 27.43 -6.61 -18.99
N ARG A 782 28.60 -6.35 -18.38
CA ARG A 782 29.28 -5.04 -18.41
C ARG A 782 29.52 -4.52 -19.84
N LYS A 783 29.77 -5.41 -20.81
CA LYS A 783 30.02 -5.03 -22.22
C LYS A 783 28.84 -4.32 -22.88
N ASN A 784 27.61 -4.48 -22.37
CA ASN A 784 26.47 -3.73 -22.88
C ASN A 784 26.67 -2.21 -22.70
N VAL A 785 27.29 -1.79 -21.59
CA VAL A 785 27.61 -0.37 -21.34
C VAL A 785 28.69 0.13 -22.30
N ASP A 786 29.70 -0.69 -22.61
CA ASP A 786 30.72 -0.35 -23.61
C ASP A 786 30.14 -0.25 -25.03
N LEU A 787 29.12 -1.05 -25.38
CA LEU A 787 28.39 -0.90 -26.65
C LEU A 787 27.53 0.36 -26.69
N ILE A 788 26.82 0.68 -25.59
CA ILE A 788 25.95 1.86 -25.46
C ILE A 788 26.74 3.16 -25.62
N LEU A 789 27.85 3.30 -24.87
CA LEU A 789 28.69 4.49 -24.86
C LEU A 789 29.75 4.47 -25.99
N GLY A 790 30.00 3.31 -26.57
CA GLY A 790 30.95 3.12 -27.68
C GLY A 790 30.39 3.60 -29.02
N LYS A 791 31.26 3.61 -30.04
CA LYS A 791 30.94 4.16 -31.38
C LYS A 791 29.83 3.43 -32.15
N GLU A 792 29.41 2.25 -31.71
CA GLU A 792 28.40 1.45 -32.37
C GLU A 792 26.99 2.02 -32.16
N ILE A 793 26.66 2.40 -30.93
CA ILE A 793 25.41 3.07 -30.57
C ILE A 793 25.63 4.58 -30.40
N GLY A 794 26.69 4.96 -29.67
CA GLY A 794 27.13 6.34 -29.51
C GLY A 794 26.20 7.19 -28.66
N ALA A 795 25.62 6.64 -27.59
CA ALA A 795 24.79 7.37 -26.64
C ALA A 795 25.62 8.32 -25.73
N ASP A 796 24.95 9.31 -25.13
CA ASP A 796 25.52 10.26 -24.17
C ASP A 796 25.47 9.76 -22.71
N GLY A 797 24.72 8.68 -22.45
CA GLY A 797 24.55 8.11 -21.12
C GLY A 797 23.79 6.78 -21.10
N VAL A 798 23.51 6.29 -19.90
CA VAL A 798 22.81 5.03 -19.65
C VAL A 798 21.57 5.29 -18.78
N TYR A 799 20.44 4.72 -19.17
CA TYR A 799 19.31 4.51 -18.28
C TYR A 799 19.41 3.10 -17.70
N TRP A 800 19.59 2.96 -16.39
CA TRP A 800 19.77 1.67 -15.73
C TRP A 800 18.51 1.25 -14.96
N ASP A 801 17.85 0.21 -15.45
CA ASP A 801 16.61 -0.31 -14.86
C ASP A 801 16.87 -1.36 -13.76
N GLU A 802 15.93 -1.48 -12.81
CA GLU A 802 15.97 -2.41 -11.66
C GLU A 802 17.33 -2.52 -10.93
N MET A 803 18.01 -1.39 -10.67
CA MET A 803 19.44 -1.38 -10.33
C MET A 803 19.85 -2.08 -9.01
N GLU A 804 18.95 -2.40 -8.08
CA GLU A 804 19.31 -3.06 -6.79
C GLU A 804 19.17 -4.57 -6.78
N TYR A 805 18.20 -5.08 -7.52
CA TYR A 805 17.82 -6.48 -7.73
C TYR A 805 16.61 -6.48 -8.70
N SER A 806 16.32 -7.61 -9.35
CA SER A 806 15.13 -7.77 -10.22
C SER A 806 13.93 -8.34 -9.45
N ALA A 807 13.28 -9.42 -9.88
CA ALA A 807 12.13 -9.98 -9.16
C ALA A 807 12.45 -10.62 -7.79
N TYR A 808 13.73 -10.90 -7.48
CA TYR A 808 14.15 -11.65 -6.29
C TYR A 808 15.29 -10.95 -5.53
N GLN A 809 15.08 -10.71 -4.23
CA GLN A 809 16.04 -10.03 -3.35
C GLN A 809 17.13 -10.96 -2.79
N TYR A 810 16.91 -12.28 -2.81
CA TYR A 810 17.80 -13.27 -2.20
C TYR A 810 18.12 -14.43 -3.16
N HIS A 811 19.35 -14.94 -3.05
CA HIS A 811 19.86 -16.14 -3.71
C HIS A 811 20.18 -17.20 -2.64
N TYR A 812 19.74 -18.44 -2.83
CA TYR A 812 19.93 -19.55 -1.90
C TYR A 812 20.93 -20.58 -2.44
N GLY A 813 22.21 -20.20 -2.44
CA GLY A 813 23.32 -21.01 -2.94
C GLY A 813 24.67 -20.31 -2.71
N GLU A 814 25.69 -20.76 -3.42
CA GLU A 814 27.00 -20.10 -3.46
C GLU A 814 27.10 -19.10 -4.63
N PRO A 815 27.78 -17.96 -4.46
CA PRO A 815 28.55 -17.57 -3.27
C PRO A 815 27.68 -17.01 -2.14
N TRP A 816 28.03 -17.30 -0.89
CA TRP A 816 27.45 -16.64 0.27
C TRP A 816 27.95 -15.18 0.43
N ASP A 817 27.02 -14.21 0.59
CA ASP A 817 27.35 -12.79 0.82
C ASP A 817 28.11 -12.52 2.13
N GLY A 818 28.07 -13.48 3.06
CA GLY A 818 28.81 -13.46 4.29
C GLY A 818 28.13 -12.80 5.49
N VAL A 819 26.89 -12.32 5.33
CA VAL A 819 26.15 -11.60 6.37
C VAL A 819 24.66 -11.95 6.46
N SER A 820 24.08 -12.63 5.46
CA SER A 820 22.63 -12.93 5.42
C SER A 820 22.32 -14.38 5.76
N ALA A 821 21.26 -14.62 6.53
CA ALA A 821 20.66 -15.94 6.73
C ALA A 821 19.14 -15.86 6.94
N ASP A 822 18.47 -17.00 6.83
CA ASP A 822 17.22 -17.24 7.55
C ASP A 822 17.57 -17.61 9.00
N ILE A 823 17.02 -16.86 9.96
CA ILE A 823 17.20 -17.09 11.40
C ILE A 823 15.83 -17.45 11.98
N ASP A 824 15.75 -18.57 12.69
CA ASP A 824 14.53 -18.99 13.37
C ASP A 824 14.29 -18.12 14.61
N PRO A 825 13.12 -17.47 14.75
CA PRO A 825 12.88 -16.49 15.81
C PRO A 825 12.64 -17.08 17.21
N LYS A 826 12.32 -18.38 17.31
CA LYS A 826 12.05 -19.09 18.58
C LYS A 826 13.33 -19.69 19.17
N THR A 827 14.15 -20.29 18.32
CA THR A 827 15.43 -20.93 18.68
C THR A 827 16.64 -19.99 18.56
N MET A 828 16.49 -18.85 17.88
CA MET A 828 17.54 -17.88 17.58
C MET A 828 18.76 -18.47 16.83
N LYS A 829 18.53 -19.53 16.05
CA LYS A 829 19.57 -20.24 15.28
C LYS A 829 19.43 -19.98 13.79
N ILE A 830 20.56 -20.07 13.07
CA ILE A 830 20.57 -20.09 11.61
C ILE A 830 19.84 -21.34 11.14
N SER A 831 18.76 -21.18 10.37
CA SER A 831 18.07 -22.29 9.71
C SER A 831 18.65 -22.55 8.30
N ARG A 832 19.09 -21.49 7.61
CA ARG A 832 19.70 -21.58 6.26
C ARG A 832 20.52 -20.33 5.93
N LEU A 833 21.68 -20.49 5.28
CA LEU A 833 22.42 -19.37 4.68
C LEU A 833 21.79 -18.92 3.36
N LYS A 834 21.83 -17.61 3.09
CA LYS A 834 21.35 -17.00 1.84
C LYS A 834 22.21 -15.79 1.51
N SER A 835 22.13 -15.29 0.29
CA SER A 835 22.81 -14.07 -0.15
C SER A 835 21.80 -13.02 -0.53
N SER A 836 21.91 -11.80 0.01
CA SER A 836 21.20 -10.65 -0.55
C SER A 836 21.78 -10.32 -1.92
N VAL A 837 20.95 -10.35 -2.96
CA VAL A 837 21.33 -9.97 -4.33
C VAL A 837 21.84 -8.53 -4.35
N THR A 838 21.25 -7.65 -3.54
CA THR A 838 21.71 -6.27 -3.40
C THR A 838 23.13 -6.18 -2.82
N LEU A 839 23.42 -6.89 -1.72
CA LEU A 839 24.75 -6.82 -1.08
C LEU A 839 25.83 -7.51 -1.91
N ILE A 840 25.58 -8.72 -2.43
CA ILE A 840 26.59 -9.49 -3.16
C ILE A 840 26.99 -8.85 -4.49
N THR A 841 26.07 -8.12 -5.14
CA THR A 841 26.35 -7.40 -6.41
C THR A 841 26.82 -5.96 -6.20
N GLN A 842 26.75 -5.41 -4.97
CA GLN A 842 27.07 -4.01 -4.69
C GLN A 842 28.45 -3.57 -5.22
N PRO A 843 29.56 -4.31 -5.03
CA PRO A 843 30.88 -3.87 -5.47
C PRO A 843 30.93 -3.61 -6.99
N TRP A 844 30.45 -4.58 -7.77
CA TRP A 844 30.37 -4.52 -9.23
C TRP A 844 29.45 -3.38 -9.70
N ARG A 845 28.28 -3.21 -9.07
CA ARG A 845 27.33 -2.15 -9.42
C ARG A 845 27.89 -0.75 -9.15
N ILE A 846 28.59 -0.55 -8.04
CA ILE A 846 29.25 0.72 -7.71
C ILE A 846 30.40 1.00 -8.69
N ALA A 847 31.18 -0.01 -9.07
CA ALA A 847 32.26 0.14 -10.04
C ALA A 847 31.71 0.59 -11.41
N LEU A 848 30.69 -0.11 -11.92
CA LEU A 848 30.07 0.22 -13.21
C LEU A 848 29.32 1.56 -13.20
N ALA A 849 28.62 1.91 -12.11
CA ALA A 849 27.96 3.20 -11.99
C ALA A 849 28.97 4.37 -12.04
N LYS A 850 30.10 4.25 -11.33
CA LYS A 850 31.20 5.24 -11.40
C LYS A 850 31.80 5.34 -12.79
N GLU A 851 31.96 4.23 -13.49
CA GLU A 851 32.44 4.22 -14.88
C GLU A 851 31.49 4.94 -15.83
N ILE A 852 30.17 4.69 -15.75
CA ILE A 852 29.17 5.39 -16.56
C ILE A 852 29.23 6.88 -16.26
N MET A 853 29.19 7.28 -14.98
CA MET A 853 29.21 8.68 -14.55
C MET A 853 30.52 9.42 -14.94
N ALA A 854 31.62 8.70 -15.17
CA ALA A 854 32.87 9.27 -15.68
C ALA A 854 32.89 9.44 -17.21
N LYS A 855 31.99 8.76 -17.95
CA LYS A 855 31.89 8.78 -19.41
C LYS A 855 30.68 9.58 -19.93
N GLY A 856 29.60 9.69 -19.15
CA GLY A 856 28.32 10.25 -19.58
C GLY A 856 27.29 10.34 -18.45
N SER A 857 26.02 10.60 -18.77
CA SER A 857 24.95 10.67 -17.76
C SER A 857 24.44 9.30 -17.31
N LEU A 858 24.04 9.20 -16.04
CA LEU A 858 23.41 8.02 -15.46
C LEU A 858 22.09 8.43 -14.78
N ILE A 859 21.01 7.75 -15.15
CA ILE A 859 19.71 7.79 -14.48
C ILE A 859 19.29 6.34 -14.22
N ALA A 860 18.70 6.04 -13.05
CA ALA A 860 18.26 4.68 -12.75
C ALA A 860 16.86 4.58 -12.11
N ASN A 861 16.25 3.41 -12.28
CA ASN A 861 15.02 3.02 -11.60
C ASN A 861 15.32 2.38 -10.24
N GLY A 862 14.32 2.45 -9.36
CA GLY A 862 14.47 2.10 -7.94
C GLY A 862 15.40 3.09 -7.20
N GLN A 863 15.33 3.09 -5.88
CA GLN A 863 16.13 3.98 -5.02
C GLN A 863 17.27 3.18 -4.36
N PRO A 864 18.34 3.82 -3.85
CA PRO A 864 19.50 3.10 -3.34
C PRO A 864 19.19 2.38 -2.02
N HIS A 865 19.41 1.07 -2.02
CA HIS A 865 19.20 0.19 -0.86
C HIS A 865 20.35 0.23 0.16
N THR A 866 21.43 0.94 -0.13
CA THR A 866 22.62 1.05 0.72
C THR A 866 23.18 2.46 0.74
N ARG A 867 23.90 2.81 1.81
CA ARG A 867 24.60 4.10 1.94
C ARG A 867 25.71 4.22 0.89
N SER A 868 26.43 3.14 0.61
CA SER A 868 27.48 3.13 -0.41
C SER A 868 26.95 3.49 -1.80
N MET A 869 25.78 2.95 -2.20
CA MET A 869 25.15 3.34 -3.48
C MET A 869 24.59 4.77 -3.43
N ALA A 870 23.94 5.16 -2.32
CA ALA A 870 23.42 6.52 -2.13
C ALA A 870 24.52 7.60 -2.16
N SER A 871 25.76 7.26 -1.82
CA SER A 871 26.89 8.19 -1.86
C SER A 871 27.24 8.70 -3.27
N LEU A 872 26.77 8.03 -4.33
CA LEU A 872 27.06 8.40 -5.72
C LEU A 872 26.26 9.61 -6.22
N ARG A 873 25.12 9.95 -5.60
CA ARG A 873 24.36 11.20 -5.85
C ARG A 873 24.01 11.51 -7.31
N PHE A 874 23.57 10.49 -8.04
CA PHE A 874 22.93 10.64 -9.35
C PHE A 874 21.41 10.46 -9.26
N SER A 875 20.68 10.99 -10.24
CA SER A 875 19.22 10.99 -10.24
C SER A 875 18.65 9.59 -10.37
N ARG A 876 17.79 9.20 -9.43
CA ARG A 876 17.01 7.96 -9.49
C ARG A 876 15.55 8.27 -9.27
N PHE A 877 14.67 7.51 -9.91
CA PHE A 877 13.22 7.70 -9.79
C PHE A 877 12.54 6.47 -9.25
N VAL A 878 11.25 6.62 -8.95
CA VAL A 878 10.34 5.51 -8.70
C VAL A 878 9.24 5.54 -9.76
N GLU A 879 8.95 4.39 -10.35
CA GLU A 879 7.70 4.22 -11.07
C GLU A 879 6.53 4.45 -10.13
N THR A 880 5.58 5.28 -10.58
CA THR A 880 4.31 5.45 -9.90
C THR A 880 3.45 4.20 -10.14
N GLY A 881 2.47 4.22 -11.05
CA GLY A 881 1.48 3.13 -11.21
C GLY A 881 0.49 3.03 -10.04
N SER A 882 0.99 3.29 -8.84
CA SER A 882 0.34 3.93 -7.71
C SER A 882 1.20 5.13 -7.28
N ILE A 883 0.59 6.32 -7.12
CA ILE A 883 1.32 7.53 -6.73
C ILE A 883 2.04 7.40 -5.38
N SER A 884 1.53 6.56 -4.46
CA SER A 884 2.12 6.36 -3.14
C SER A 884 3.52 5.74 -3.17
N ASN A 885 3.96 5.19 -4.31
CA ASN A 885 5.36 4.80 -4.50
C ASN A 885 6.33 5.98 -4.32
N CYS A 886 5.90 7.23 -4.49
CA CYS A 886 6.70 8.42 -4.21
C CYS A 886 7.26 8.46 -2.77
N ALA A 887 6.59 7.85 -1.79
CA ALA A 887 7.11 7.72 -0.42
C ALA A 887 8.50 7.06 -0.38
N ARG A 888 8.79 6.15 -1.32
CA ARG A 888 10.09 5.47 -1.45
C ARG A 888 11.23 6.40 -1.88
N ALA A 889 10.93 7.49 -2.58
CA ALA A 889 11.91 8.41 -3.15
C ALA A 889 12.37 9.52 -2.18
N GLN A 890 11.59 9.75 -1.12
CA GLN A 890 11.76 10.89 -0.20
C GLN A 890 13.10 10.91 0.53
N LEU A 891 13.75 9.76 0.77
CA LEU A 891 15.04 9.68 1.46
C LEU A 891 16.27 9.57 0.54
N TYR A 892 16.13 9.83 -0.76
CA TYR A 892 17.25 9.99 -1.70
C TYR A 892 16.96 11.05 -2.79
N SER A 893 16.57 10.66 -4.00
CA SER A 893 16.18 11.61 -5.07
C SER A 893 14.65 11.57 -5.25
N PRO A 894 13.92 12.64 -4.87
CA PRO A 894 12.47 12.64 -4.81
C PRO A 894 11.88 12.86 -6.21
N ILE A 895 11.90 11.80 -7.04
CA ILE A 895 11.46 11.84 -8.44
C ILE A 895 10.41 10.77 -8.70
N ALA A 896 9.22 11.21 -9.09
CA ALA A 896 8.14 10.38 -9.60
C ALA A 896 8.32 10.22 -11.11
N LEU A 897 8.38 8.98 -11.60
CA LEU A 897 8.23 8.68 -13.01
C LEU A 897 6.73 8.49 -13.32
N GLY A 898 6.28 9.09 -14.42
CA GLY A 898 4.88 9.12 -14.86
C GLY A 898 4.16 7.77 -14.83
N ASP A 899 2.86 7.82 -14.58
CA ASP A 899 2.02 6.65 -14.41
C ASP A 899 1.75 5.99 -15.76
N HIS A 900 2.62 5.04 -16.11
CA HIS A 900 2.49 4.21 -17.31
C HIS A 900 1.14 3.49 -17.39
N LEU A 901 0.55 3.18 -16.23
CA LEU A 901 -0.70 2.46 -16.13
C LEU A 901 -1.92 3.34 -16.40
N THR A 902 -1.95 4.59 -15.94
CA THR A 902 -3.17 5.43 -16.03
C THR A 902 -3.09 6.65 -16.93
N GLU A 903 -1.91 7.20 -17.24
CA GLU A 903 -1.82 8.41 -18.05
C GLU A 903 -2.12 8.13 -19.53
N ARG A 904 -3.12 8.83 -20.07
CA ARG A 904 -3.55 8.71 -21.47
C ARG A 904 -3.65 10.06 -22.19
N SER A 905 -3.36 11.16 -21.50
CA SER A 905 -3.41 12.53 -22.03
C SER A 905 -2.40 13.44 -21.31
N GLU A 906 -2.18 14.63 -21.90
CA GLU A 906 -1.41 15.72 -21.30
C GLU A 906 -1.98 16.16 -19.94
N LEU A 907 -3.31 16.17 -19.81
CA LEU A 907 -4.01 16.53 -18.56
C LEU A 907 -3.77 15.49 -17.45
N ASP A 908 -3.86 14.20 -17.75
CA ASP A 908 -3.62 13.14 -16.76
C ASP A 908 -2.20 13.25 -16.18
N ALA A 909 -1.22 13.51 -17.06
CA ALA A 909 0.18 13.70 -16.68
C ALA A 909 0.35 14.96 -15.81
N TYR A 910 -0.29 16.08 -16.16
CA TYR A 910 -0.25 17.28 -15.31
C TYR A 910 -0.86 17.04 -13.93
N LEU A 911 -2.03 16.41 -13.84
CA LEU A 911 -2.64 16.07 -12.55
C LEU A 911 -1.75 15.12 -11.73
N ASN A 912 -1.04 14.18 -12.36
CA ASN A 912 -0.05 13.35 -11.69
C ASN A 912 1.22 14.11 -11.27
N MET A 913 1.66 15.16 -11.97
CA MET A 913 2.69 16.08 -11.47
C MET A 913 2.25 16.74 -10.15
N LEU A 914 0.99 17.15 -10.06
CA LEU A 914 0.45 17.76 -8.84
C LEU A 914 0.40 16.75 -7.70
N ARG A 915 -0.05 15.53 -7.97
CA ARG A 915 -0.05 14.45 -6.97
C ARG A 915 1.36 14.02 -6.56
N ALA A 916 2.37 14.17 -7.44
CA ALA A 916 3.77 13.94 -7.07
C ALA A 916 4.27 15.01 -6.09
N LEU A 917 3.86 16.27 -6.24
CA LEU A 917 4.15 17.32 -5.27
C LEU A 917 3.52 17.05 -3.90
N ASP A 918 2.38 16.35 -3.81
CA ASP A 918 1.79 15.94 -2.52
C ASP A 918 2.72 15.01 -1.71
N TYR A 919 3.62 14.29 -2.38
CA TYR A 919 4.69 13.49 -1.75
C TYR A 919 6.05 14.20 -1.70
N GLY A 920 6.11 15.48 -2.08
CA GLY A 920 7.34 16.25 -2.19
C GLY A 920 8.27 15.80 -3.33
N CYS A 921 7.72 15.24 -4.42
CA CYS A 921 8.48 14.75 -5.57
C CYS A 921 8.34 15.64 -6.82
N VAL A 922 9.42 15.74 -7.60
CA VAL A 922 9.40 16.27 -8.99
C VAL A 922 9.12 15.16 -9.99
N TYR A 923 8.87 15.52 -11.25
CA TYR A 923 8.27 14.61 -12.24
C TYR A 923 9.16 14.32 -13.45
N HIS A 924 9.25 13.03 -13.83
CA HIS A 924 9.83 12.52 -15.07
C HIS A 924 8.74 11.87 -15.96
N TRP A 925 8.90 11.94 -17.28
CA TRP A 925 7.87 11.47 -18.22
C TRP A 925 8.05 9.99 -18.58
N TYR A 926 6.99 9.19 -18.41
CA TYR A 926 6.98 7.80 -18.88
C TYR A 926 6.48 7.68 -20.33
N ASN A 927 5.23 8.07 -20.59
CA ASN A 927 4.55 7.73 -21.83
C ASN A 927 5.00 8.59 -23.02
N ASP A 928 5.50 7.96 -24.08
CA ASP A 928 5.90 8.61 -25.34
C ASP A 928 4.84 8.54 -26.46
N MET A 929 3.90 7.60 -26.37
CA MET A 929 2.85 7.37 -27.38
C MET A 929 1.47 7.92 -27.01
N THR A 930 1.10 7.89 -25.72
CA THR A 930 -0.23 8.36 -25.23
C THR A 930 -0.19 9.78 -24.65
N VAL A 931 0.96 10.20 -24.13
CA VAL A 931 1.16 11.54 -23.56
C VAL A 931 2.07 12.34 -24.47
N ILE A 932 1.44 12.96 -25.48
CA ILE A 932 2.06 13.85 -26.46
C ILE A 932 1.63 15.28 -26.09
N PRO A 933 2.46 16.06 -25.37
CA PRO A 933 2.07 17.40 -24.95
C PRO A 933 2.01 18.38 -26.12
N THR A 934 1.14 19.36 -25.97
CA THR A 934 0.85 20.44 -26.93
C THR A 934 1.35 21.79 -26.45
N HIS A 935 1.74 21.91 -25.18
CA HIS A 935 2.24 23.12 -24.56
C HIS A 935 3.20 22.77 -23.42
N HIS A 936 3.88 23.78 -22.88
CA HIS A 936 4.67 23.60 -21.67
C HIS A 936 3.76 23.53 -20.44
N THR A 937 4.00 22.51 -19.62
CA THR A 937 3.41 22.37 -18.27
C THR A 937 4.47 22.72 -17.21
N LEU A 938 4.15 22.46 -15.93
CA LEU A 938 5.03 22.73 -14.79
C LEU A 938 6.47 22.18 -14.94
N THR A 939 6.69 21.10 -15.71
CA THR A 939 8.03 20.51 -15.91
C THR A 939 9.05 21.47 -16.51
N LYS A 940 8.60 22.45 -17.33
CA LYS A 940 9.42 23.56 -17.84
C LYS A 940 10.19 24.29 -16.72
N TYR A 941 9.58 24.37 -15.55
CA TYR A 941 10.15 25.04 -14.38
C TYR A 941 10.44 24.11 -13.21
N MET A 942 10.38 22.78 -13.36
CA MET A 942 10.75 21.86 -12.27
C MET A 942 12.27 21.73 -12.04
N PHE A 943 13.12 22.02 -13.04
CA PHE A 943 14.55 21.67 -13.02
C PHE A 943 15.47 22.81 -13.50
N PRO A 944 16.76 22.85 -13.07
CA PRO A 944 17.35 22.05 -12.00
C PRO A 944 16.79 22.41 -10.62
N VAL A 945 16.69 21.42 -9.73
CA VAL A 945 16.30 21.62 -8.33
C VAL A 945 17.23 20.86 -7.39
N THR A 946 17.78 21.56 -6.42
CA THR A 946 18.54 21.03 -5.29
C THR A 946 17.64 21.12 -4.06
N PRO A 947 16.97 20.02 -3.63
CA PRO A 947 15.96 20.11 -2.58
C PRO A 947 16.57 20.50 -1.23
N ILE A 948 16.04 21.56 -0.62
CA ILE A 948 16.33 21.95 0.76
C ILE A 948 15.34 21.25 1.69
N GLU A 949 14.04 21.42 1.38
CA GLU A 949 12.91 20.85 2.14
C GLU A 949 11.83 20.31 1.20
N LEU A 950 11.32 19.13 1.53
CA LEU A 950 10.15 18.49 0.93
C LEU A 950 8.96 18.69 1.86
N HIS A 951 7.76 18.88 1.32
CA HIS A 951 6.52 19.06 2.08
C HIS A 951 5.32 18.47 1.33
N GLU A 952 4.17 18.44 2.00
CA GLU A 952 2.91 18.03 1.39
C GLU A 952 2.42 19.11 0.40
N GLY A 953 2.60 18.85 -0.90
CA GLY A 953 2.14 19.71 -1.99
C GLY A 953 3.15 20.78 -2.41
N TYR A 954 4.38 20.75 -1.90
CA TYR A 954 5.44 21.67 -2.34
C TYR A 954 6.86 21.20 -2.04
N ILE A 955 7.81 21.76 -2.78
CA ILE A 955 9.25 21.56 -2.61
C ILE A 955 9.90 22.94 -2.53
N ILE A 956 10.79 23.13 -1.56
CA ILE A 956 11.68 24.28 -1.48
C ILE A 956 13.08 23.79 -1.87
N GLY A 957 13.55 24.20 -3.05
CA GLY A 957 14.93 23.97 -3.51
C GLY A 957 15.77 25.24 -3.52
N GLU A 958 17.08 25.12 -3.75
CA GLU A 958 17.99 26.27 -3.78
C GLU A 958 17.68 27.26 -4.92
N GLU A 959 17.28 26.72 -6.07
CA GLU A 959 17.03 27.42 -7.33
C GLU A 959 15.55 27.79 -7.53
N ARG A 960 14.63 27.10 -6.86
CA ARG A 960 13.17 27.28 -7.06
C ARG A 960 12.31 26.72 -5.94
N ILE A 961 11.08 27.22 -5.86
CA ILE A 961 9.99 26.63 -5.08
C ILE A 961 8.92 26.13 -6.06
N LEU A 962 8.42 24.92 -5.86
CA LEU A 962 7.37 24.28 -6.68
C LEU A 962 6.18 23.99 -5.77
N THR A 963 4.95 24.29 -6.19
CA THR A 963 3.78 24.09 -5.32
C THR A 963 2.46 23.87 -6.05
N ASN A 964 1.58 23.05 -5.47
CA ASN A 964 0.14 22.95 -5.77
C ASN A 964 -0.73 23.52 -4.60
N ARG A 965 -0.11 24.22 -3.63
CA ARG A 965 -0.74 24.79 -2.43
C ARG A 965 -0.64 26.31 -2.44
N SER A 966 -1.66 26.98 -1.91
CA SER A 966 -1.55 28.40 -1.58
C SER A 966 -0.64 28.63 -0.35
N GLY A 967 0.02 29.79 -0.29
CA GLY A 967 1.01 30.12 0.74
C GLY A 967 1.77 31.41 0.45
N VAL A 968 2.60 31.85 1.39
CA VAL A 968 3.57 32.95 1.19
C VAL A 968 4.98 32.36 1.17
N PHE A 969 5.59 32.31 -0.01
CA PHE A 969 6.78 31.52 -0.30
C PHE A 969 8.04 32.37 -0.47
N GLY A 970 9.19 31.87 -0.03
CA GLY A 970 10.51 32.48 -0.28
C GLY A 970 11.65 31.82 0.49
N TRP A 971 12.88 32.30 0.31
CA TRP A 971 14.10 31.74 0.92
C TRP A 971 14.48 32.35 2.28
N ASN A 972 13.56 33.08 2.92
CA ASN A 972 13.84 33.83 4.16
C ASN A 972 14.95 34.92 4.00
N ASP A 973 15.29 35.28 2.76
CA ASP A 973 16.32 36.25 2.37
C ASP A 973 15.81 37.23 1.30
N GLY A 974 16.67 38.15 0.83
CA GLY A 974 16.33 39.19 -0.13
C GLY A 974 16.28 38.78 -1.61
N SER A 975 16.42 37.49 -1.94
CA SER A 975 16.56 37.02 -3.33
C SER A 975 15.37 37.38 -4.20
N GLY A 976 15.65 38.10 -5.29
CA GLY A 976 14.69 38.28 -6.37
C GLY A 976 14.34 36.96 -7.05
N HIS A 977 13.13 36.87 -7.56
CA HIS A 977 12.61 35.70 -8.26
C HIS A 977 11.67 36.11 -9.39
N GLU A 978 11.31 35.14 -10.22
CA GLU A 978 10.18 35.16 -11.15
C GLU A 978 9.13 34.14 -10.71
N VAL A 979 7.90 34.27 -11.19
CA VAL A 979 6.76 33.46 -10.78
C VAL A 979 6.00 33.04 -12.02
N HIS A 980 5.62 31.77 -12.07
CA HIS A 980 4.84 31.15 -13.13
C HIS A 980 3.67 30.42 -12.45
N VAL A 981 2.46 30.61 -12.95
CA VAL A 981 1.24 29.97 -12.42
C VAL A 981 0.63 29.14 -13.55
N PHE A 982 0.13 27.96 -13.21
CA PHE A 982 -0.52 27.04 -14.14
C PHE A 982 -1.97 26.80 -13.72
N ASP A 983 -2.87 26.80 -14.70
CA ASP A 983 -4.30 26.55 -14.49
C ASP A 983 -4.63 25.07 -14.21
N ALA A 984 -5.93 24.73 -14.18
CA ALA A 984 -6.39 23.36 -13.94
C ALA A 984 -6.11 22.40 -15.11
N GLU A 985 -5.78 22.96 -16.29
CA GLU A 985 -5.50 22.25 -17.52
C GLU A 985 -3.99 22.11 -17.79
N GLY A 986 -3.15 22.69 -16.93
CA GLY A 986 -1.68 22.63 -17.01
C GLY A 986 -1.05 23.72 -17.86
N ARG A 987 -1.81 24.75 -18.25
CA ARG A 987 -1.34 25.86 -19.10
C ARG A 987 -0.81 27.00 -18.25
N GLU A 988 0.31 27.58 -18.69
CA GLU A 988 0.89 28.76 -18.05
C GLU A 988 -0.06 29.97 -18.21
N VAL A 989 -0.48 30.56 -17.08
CA VAL A 989 -1.37 31.72 -17.04
C VAL A 989 -0.66 32.95 -17.61
N ASP A 990 -1.34 33.69 -18.49
CA ASP A 990 -0.80 34.89 -19.13
C ASP A 990 -0.26 35.89 -18.08
N ALA A 991 0.92 36.46 -18.36
CA ALA A 991 1.61 37.39 -17.47
C ALA A 991 0.80 38.66 -17.13
N THR A 992 -0.19 39.04 -17.94
CA THR A 992 -1.14 40.12 -17.62
C THR A 992 -2.11 39.75 -16.50
N ASN A 993 -2.47 38.46 -16.40
CA ASN A 993 -3.41 37.92 -15.41
C ASN A 993 -2.72 37.35 -14.16
N ILE A 994 -1.41 37.13 -14.17
CA ILE A 994 -0.71 36.51 -13.03
C ILE A 994 -0.91 37.26 -11.69
N SER A 995 -1.17 38.58 -11.75
CA SER A 995 -1.39 39.42 -10.57
C SER A 995 -2.65 39.08 -9.74
N SER A 996 -3.64 38.36 -10.29
CA SER A 996 -4.77 37.82 -9.50
C SER A 996 -4.41 36.56 -8.71
N HIS A 997 -3.28 35.93 -9.01
CA HIS A 997 -2.82 34.67 -8.42
C HIS A 997 -1.53 34.80 -7.61
N ALA A 998 -0.66 35.76 -7.95
CA ALA A 998 0.64 35.94 -7.33
C ALA A 998 0.92 37.40 -6.99
N ARG A 999 1.41 37.65 -5.77
CA ARG A 999 1.86 38.98 -5.33
C ARG A 999 3.20 38.91 -4.60
N THR A 1000 4.26 39.34 -5.26
CA THR A 1000 5.59 39.49 -4.65
C THR A 1000 5.66 40.74 -3.77
N THR A 1001 6.24 40.60 -2.58
CA THR A 1001 6.50 41.72 -1.65
C THR A 1001 7.90 41.60 -1.05
N THR A 1002 8.52 42.74 -0.72
CA THR A 1002 9.78 42.79 0.02
C THR A 1002 9.56 43.56 1.33
N ARG A 1003 9.85 42.93 2.47
CA ARG A 1003 9.70 43.54 3.81
C ARG A 1003 10.89 43.17 4.68
N GLY A 1004 11.52 44.17 5.31
CA GLY A 1004 12.67 43.95 6.20
C GLY A 1004 13.87 43.29 5.50
N GLY A 1005 14.09 43.59 4.21
CA GLY A 1005 15.16 42.98 3.40
C GLY A 1005 14.87 41.55 2.92
N LYS A 1006 13.69 40.98 3.20
CA LYS A 1006 13.29 39.65 2.74
C LYS A 1006 12.23 39.75 1.66
N THR A 1007 12.37 38.95 0.60
CA THR A 1007 11.46 38.94 -0.57
C THR A 1007 10.67 37.64 -0.59
N ALA A 1008 9.35 37.73 -0.72
CA ALA A 1008 8.45 36.58 -0.73
C ALA A 1008 7.26 36.81 -1.67
N THR A 1009 6.70 35.74 -2.21
CA THR A 1009 5.50 35.79 -3.06
C THR A 1009 4.32 35.11 -2.37
N GLU A 1010 3.23 35.86 -2.23
CA GLU A 1010 1.91 35.35 -1.88
C GLU A 1010 1.29 34.66 -3.10
N ILE A 1011 0.96 33.37 -2.99
CA ILE A 1011 0.36 32.54 -4.05
C ILE A 1011 -1.06 32.15 -3.62
N ARG A 1012 -2.05 32.48 -4.47
CA ARG A 1012 -3.48 32.15 -4.33
C ARG A 1012 -3.97 31.40 -5.57
N ILE A 1013 -4.07 30.09 -5.41
CA ILE A 1013 -4.43 29.14 -6.46
C ILE A 1013 -5.55 28.22 -5.99
N ALA A 1014 -6.37 27.78 -6.94
CA ALA A 1014 -7.48 26.86 -6.72
C ALA A 1014 -6.99 25.40 -6.63
N GLU A 1015 -7.92 24.45 -6.48
CA GLU A 1015 -7.65 23.03 -6.72
C GLU A 1015 -7.26 22.75 -8.17
N ASP A 1016 -6.40 21.75 -8.39
CA ASP A 1016 -5.74 21.40 -9.66
C ASP A 1016 -4.83 22.48 -10.29
N TRP A 1017 -4.56 23.58 -9.60
CA TRP A 1017 -3.62 24.62 -10.06
C TRP A 1017 -2.23 24.42 -9.44
N SER A 1018 -1.21 25.03 -10.05
CA SER A 1018 0.15 25.01 -9.52
C SER A 1018 0.94 26.29 -9.78
N ALA A 1019 2.09 26.43 -9.13
CA ALA A 1019 3.02 27.52 -9.36
C ALA A 1019 4.49 27.08 -9.23
N ALA A 1020 5.35 27.74 -9.99
CA ALA A 1020 6.80 27.68 -9.84
C ALA A 1020 7.33 29.09 -9.56
N ILE A 1021 8.15 29.22 -8.52
CA ILE A 1021 8.85 30.45 -8.15
C ILE A 1021 10.33 30.21 -8.40
N VAL A 1022 10.90 30.78 -9.45
CA VAL A 1022 12.27 30.53 -9.88
C VAL A 1022 13.18 31.65 -9.37
N ARG A 1023 14.23 31.27 -8.64
CA ARG A 1023 15.16 32.21 -8.01
C ARG A 1023 16.06 32.82 -9.07
N LYS A 1024 16.14 34.15 -9.09
CA LYS A 1024 17.11 34.84 -9.96
C LYS A 1024 18.50 34.57 -9.38
N LYS A 1025 19.40 34.03 -10.22
CA LYS A 1025 20.83 33.93 -9.87
C LYS A 1025 21.33 35.32 -9.47
N GLN A 1026 21.92 35.43 -8.29
CA GLN A 1026 22.72 36.61 -7.96
C GLN A 1026 23.88 36.66 -8.97
N ARG A 1027 24.10 37.86 -9.55
CA ARG A 1027 25.20 38.12 -10.48
C ARG A 1027 26.52 38.27 -9.75
#